data_AF-A0A7Z7BRI7-F1
#
_entry.id   AF-A0A7Z7BRI7-F1
#
_cell.length_a   1.000
_cell.length_b   1.000
_cell.length_c   1.000
_cell.angle_alpha   90.00
_cell.angle_beta   90.00
_cell.angle_gamma   90.00
#
_symmetry.space_group_name_H-M   'P 1'
#
loop_
_entity.id
_entity.type
_entity.pdbx_description
1 polymer ?
#
loop_
_entity_poly.entity_id
_entity_poly.type
_entity_poly.pdbx_seq_one_letter_code
_entity_poly.pdbx_strand_id
1 'polypeptide(L)'
;MGSVWQQIGVTIRHSVKDTFMTSILSSLSAVQISKLSTSTIAGLTSEDVNALDSTKIKALSSSQIASLSTDNLALFSSEDLRAISVTAVKGLTLTQMAKLSSAQVSSLSSSQVTALYASQIDAMSTDQIKALNSSQVAGLSSAQVATLSSDELALFTTDEIKSISANAIAGLSAAAIAGLSTDNAAALTKSQIAAMSSTQFNALTSGSLATFSADEVKAISNKILAGLDVTKLSTGNIAALSKAQVSALSTTQFAAMSTDQIKALTSEQVAGLSSAQVATLSSDELALFSTDEIKAIGANAVAGLSAAALAALTTDNASALTKTQIAGMSSTQINALTSANLATFSADEIKAITTKALGGLDVTKLSTGNIAALTKAQVTSLSSTQFAALSTDQIKALNSEQVSGLNSAQVATLSSDELALFATDEIKSIAANAVAGLSAAALAALTTDNASALTKTQIAGLSSTQLNALTSANLATFTADEIKAVTTKALAGLDVTKLSTGNVAALSKAQVSALSTTQFAAMSTDQIKALTSDQVAGLTSAQVATLSSDELALFSTDEIKAIGANAVAGLSAAALAALTTDNASALTKTQIAGMSSTQINALTSANLATFSADEIKAITTKALGGLDVTKLSTGNIAALTKAQVTSLSSTQFAALSTDQIKALNSEQVSGLNSAQVATLSSDELALFTTDEIKSIAANAVAGLSAAALAALTTDNASALTKTQIAGLSSTQLNALTSANLATFTADEIKAVTTKALAGLDVTKLSTGNVAALSKAQVSALSTTQFAAMSTDQIKALTSDQVAGLTSAQVATLSSDELALFSTDEIKAIGATAVSGLSAAALAALTTDNASALTKTQIAGMSSTQLNAFNSANLATFTADEVKAITAKALGGLDATKLSTGNIAALSKAQAAALSTTQFAALSTDQIKALTSEQVAGLNSAQVATLDSTELALFSTDEIKAIGANAIAGLSTAAIGGLSSAQAGGLSAQQMKVMNDAQVEAVIKAYKTV
;
A
#
# COMPACT_ATOMS: atom_id res chain seq x y z
N MET A 1 161.95 -48.82 43.43
CA MET A 1 160.75 -49.24 44.20
C MET A 1 159.93 -48.04 44.67
N GLY A 2 159.44 -47.19 43.75
CA GLY A 2 158.61 -46.02 44.11
C GLY A 2 157.59 -45.57 43.05
N SER A 3 157.49 -46.28 41.91
CA SER A 3 156.68 -45.84 40.76
C SER A 3 155.67 -46.89 40.26
N VAL A 4 155.55 -48.05 40.92
CA VAL A 4 154.58 -49.11 40.56
C VAL A 4 153.34 -49.08 41.47
N TRP A 5 153.36 -48.32 42.58
CA TRP A 5 152.25 -48.23 43.53
C TRP A 5 151.26 -47.08 43.28
N GLN A 6 151.51 -46.18 42.31
CA GLN A 6 150.56 -45.11 41.98
C GLN A 6 149.60 -45.47 40.83
N GLN A 7 149.93 -46.45 39.98
CA GLN A 7 149.14 -46.77 38.78
C GLN A 7 148.09 -47.89 39.00
N ILE A 8 148.17 -48.61 40.13
CA ILE A 8 147.14 -49.61 40.55
C ILE A 8 146.02 -48.94 41.39
N GLY A 9 146.27 -47.75 41.95
CA GLY A 9 145.32 -47.07 42.85
C GLY A 9 144.18 -46.27 42.19
N VAL A 10 144.24 -46.02 40.89
CA VAL A 10 143.25 -45.19 40.15
C VAL A 10 142.31 -46.02 39.27
N THR A 11 142.75 -47.18 38.77
CA THR A 11 141.95 -48.01 37.85
C THR A 11 140.97 -48.95 38.57
N ILE A 12 141.21 -49.33 39.83
CA ILE A 12 140.26 -50.15 40.61
C ILE A 12 139.09 -49.32 41.15
N ARG A 13 139.25 -47.99 41.31
CA ARG A 13 138.21 -47.15 41.93
C ARG A 13 137.06 -46.75 40.99
N HIS A 14 137.23 -46.85 39.66
CA HIS A 14 136.17 -46.56 38.69
C HIS A 14 135.32 -47.79 38.36
N SER A 15 135.94 -48.95 38.10
CA SER A 15 135.19 -50.18 37.80
C SER A 15 134.37 -50.72 38.99
N VAL A 16 134.84 -50.51 40.22
CA VAL A 16 134.04 -50.83 41.42
C VAL A 16 132.83 -49.89 41.54
N LYS A 17 132.93 -48.63 41.10
CA LYS A 17 131.84 -47.64 41.22
C LYS A 17 130.69 -47.95 40.26
N ASP A 18 131.01 -48.35 39.03
CA ASP A 18 130.01 -48.69 38.01
C ASP A 18 129.27 -50.01 38.34
N THR A 19 129.97 -51.00 38.90
CA THR A 19 129.32 -52.23 39.42
C THR A 19 128.55 -51.98 40.72
N PHE A 20 128.94 -50.98 41.52
CA PHE A 20 128.22 -50.60 42.75
C PHE A 20 126.87 -49.95 42.45
N MET A 21 126.79 -49.09 41.43
CA MET A 21 125.61 -48.30 41.12
C MET A 21 124.45 -49.19 40.62
N THR A 22 124.72 -50.12 39.70
CA THR A 22 123.78 -51.14 39.19
C THR A 22 123.18 -52.02 40.30
N SER A 23 124.00 -52.47 41.26
CA SER A 23 123.53 -53.23 42.42
C SER A 23 122.60 -52.42 43.32
N ILE A 24 122.91 -51.13 43.54
CA ILE A 24 122.10 -50.27 44.42
C ILE A 24 120.73 -50.05 43.81
N LEU A 25 120.64 -49.74 42.51
CA LEU A 25 119.36 -49.46 41.84
C LEU A 25 118.39 -50.64 41.94
N SER A 26 118.88 -51.88 41.85
CA SER A 26 118.06 -53.08 42.02
C SER A 26 117.45 -53.19 43.43
N SER A 27 118.14 -52.68 44.46
CA SER A 27 117.73 -52.70 45.87
C SER A 27 116.84 -51.52 46.30
N LEU A 28 116.74 -50.47 45.48
CA LEU A 28 115.91 -49.31 45.80
C LEU A 28 114.42 -49.61 45.60
N SER A 29 113.61 -49.17 46.56
CA SER A 29 112.16 -49.14 46.38
C SER A 29 111.76 -48.08 45.35
N ALA A 30 110.60 -48.26 44.72
CA ALA A 30 110.05 -47.32 43.76
C ALA A 30 109.94 -45.87 44.30
N VAL A 31 109.61 -45.72 45.60
CA VAL A 31 109.55 -44.41 46.28
C VAL A 31 110.93 -43.76 46.45
N GLN A 32 111.98 -44.57 46.62
CA GLN A 32 113.35 -44.06 46.69
C GLN A 32 113.84 -43.65 45.30
N ILE A 33 113.53 -44.43 44.26
CA ILE A 33 113.77 -44.09 42.86
C ILE A 33 113.11 -42.75 42.51
N SER A 34 111.85 -42.51 42.91
CA SER A 34 111.13 -41.26 42.63
C SER A 34 111.73 -40.01 43.30
N LYS A 35 112.59 -40.17 44.30
CA LYS A 35 113.28 -39.08 45.02
C LYS A 35 114.69 -38.79 44.51
N LEU A 36 115.20 -39.59 43.57
CA LEU A 36 116.50 -39.35 42.97
C LEU A 36 116.50 -38.02 42.21
N SER A 37 117.59 -37.26 42.34
CA SER A 37 117.73 -36.02 41.59
C SER A 37 117.82 -36.29 40.09
N THR A 38 117.39 -35.34 39.27
CA THR A 38 117.47 -35.45 37.80
C THR A 38 118.90 -35.59 37.29
N SER A 39 119.89 -35.03 38.00
CA SER A 39 121.31 -35.24 37.67
C SER A 39 121.77 -36.67 37.95
N THR A 40 121.22 -37.32 38.99
CA THR A 40 121.46 -38.74 39.25
C THR A 40 120.86 -39.60 38.16
N ILE A 41 119.63 -39.29 37.72
CA ILE A 41 118.97 -40.04 36.65
C ILE A 41 119.65 -39.83 35.29
N ALA A 42 120.17 -38.62 35.02
CA ALA A 42 120.94 -38.34 33.80
C ALA A 42 122.27 -39.09 33.71
N GLY A 43 122.89 -39.37 34.87
CA GLY A 43 124.17 -40.07 34.97
C GLY A 43 124.08 -41.59 34.98
N LEU A 44 122.88 -42.17 34.84
CA LEU A 44 122.72 -43.63 34.80
C LEU A 44 123.39 -44.20 33.54
N THR A 45 124.08 -45.34 33.68
CA THR A 45 124.61 -46.09 32.53
C THR A 45 123.52 -46.96 31.88
N SER A 46 123.85 -47.56 30.74
CA SER A 46 122.98 -48.54 30.08
C SER A 46 122.70 -49.78 30.96
N GLU A 47 123.67 -50.24 31.77
CA GLU A 47 123.43 -51.33 32.72
C GLU A 47 122.51 -50.89 33.87
N ASP A 48 122.67 -49.67 34.37
CA ASP A 48 121.84 -49.12 35.45
C ASP A 48 120.37 -49.06 35.07
N VAL A 49 120.10 -48.69 33.82
CA VAL A 49 118.75 -48.57 33.27
C VAL A 49 118.10 -49.94 33.05
N ASN A 50 118.85 -50.93 32.56
CA ASN A 50 118.35 -52.31 32.43
C ASN A 50 118.02 -52.97 33.78
N ALA A 51 118.58 -52.47 34.89
CA ALA A 51 118.27 -52.94 36.24
C ALA A 51 116.96 -52.33 36.82
N LEU A 52 116.33 -51.38 36.12
CA LEU A 52 115.05 -50.81 36.52
C LEU A 52 113.90 -51.72 36.06
N ASP A 53 113.17 -52.29 37.01
CA ASP A 53 111.91 -52.97 36.72
C ASP A 53 110.77 -51.97 36.48
N SER A 54 109.65 -52.46 35.92
CA SER A 54 108.46 -51.65 35.61
C SER A 54 107.89 -50.89 36.82
N THR A 55 108.05 -51.39 38.06
CA THR A 55 107.57 -50.69 39.26
C THR A 55 108.43 -49.47 39.56
N LYS A 56 109.76 -49.59 39.38
CA LYS A 56 110.71 -48.50 39.52
C LYS A 56 110.54 -47.46 38.43
N ILE A 57 110.36 -47.89 37.18
CA ILE A 57 110.12 -47.00 36.04
C ILE A 57 108.82 -46.21 36.22
N LYS A 58 107.74 -46.85 36.70
CA LYS A 58 106.46 -46.19 36.98
C LYS A 58 106.55 -45.07 38.02
N ALA A 59 107.50 -45.18 38.95
CA ALA A 59 107.70 -44.18 40.01
C ALA A 59 108.57 -42.99 39.59
N LEU A 60 109.19 -43.02 38.40
CA LEU A 60 109.90 -41.86 37.87
C LEU A 60 108.93 -40.69 37.63
N SER A 61 109.33 -39.50 38.08
CA SER A 61 108.63 -38.25 37.78
C SER A 61 108.91 -37.77 36.35
N SER A 62 108.11 -36.84 35.83
CA SER A 62 108.31 -36.26 34.50
C SER A 62 109.70 -35.64 34.34
N SER A 63 110.20 -34.93 35.34
CA SER A 63 111.54 -34.32 35.28
C SER A 63 112.66 -35.35 35.27
N GLN A 64 112.46 -36.50 35.93
CA GLN A 64 113.42 -37.61 35.91
C GLN A 64 113.41 -38.31 34.55
N ILE A 65 112.23 -38.57 33.97
CA ILE A 65 112.12 -39.09 32.60
C ILE A 65 112.80 -38.13 31.60
N ALA A 66 112.59 -36.82 31.73
CA ALA A 66 113.23 -35.80 30.89
C ALA A 66 114.77 -35.83 30.93
N SER A 67 115.34 -36.26 32.06
CA SER A 67 116.78 -36.26 32.30
C SER A 67 117.49 -37.51 31.79
N LEU A 68 116.77 -38.59 31.44
CA LEU A 68 117.38 -39.78 30.84
C LEU A 68 118.08 -39.44 29.51
N SER A 69 119.25 -40.02 29.26
CA SER A 69 119.86 -39.91 27.93
C SER A 69 118.99 -40.61 26.88
N THR A 70 119.09 -40.21 25.61
CA THR A 70 118.39 -40.88 24.51
C THR A 70 118.80 -42.35 24.38
N ASP A 71 120.07 -42.65 24.65
CA ASP A 71 120.63 -44.01 24.56
C ASP A 71 120.03 -44.91 25.65
N ASN A 72 119.83 -44.37 26.85
CA ASN A 72 119.17 -45.08 27.94
C ASN A 72 117.70 -45.34 27.65
N LEU A 73 116.99 -44.34 27.12
CA LEU A 73 115.59 -44.52 26.75
C LEU A 73 115.42 -45.52 25.60
N ALA A 74 116.37 -45.59 24.67
CA ALA A 74 116.35 -46.56 23.56
C ALA A 74 116.44 -48.02 24.02
N LEU A 75 117.01 -48.28 25.21
CA LEU A 75 117.09 -49.62 25.81
C LEU A 75 115.77 -50.11 26.40
N PHE A 76 114.79 -49.22 26.62
CA PHE A 76 113.52 -49.60 27.24
C PHE A 76 112.77 -50.58 26.34
N SER A 77 112.33 -51.69 26.91
CA SER A 77 111.38 -52.59 26.25
C SER A 77 110.00 -51.93 26.12
N SER A 78 109.13 -52.54 25.33
CA SER A 78 107.72 -52.13 25.23
C SER A 78 106.99 -52.15 26.58
N GLU A 79 107.36 -53.05 27.49
CA GLU A 79 106.78 -53.10 28.84
C GLU A 79 107.31 -51.95 29.71
N ASP A 80 108.59 -51.62 29.57
CA ASP A 80 109.24 -50.53 30.30
C ASP A 80 108.65 -49.16 29.92
N LEU A 81 108.43 -48.93 28.61
CA LEU A 81 107.74 -47.72 28.17
C LEU A 81 106.29 -47.66 28.65
N ARG A 82 105.54 -48.77 28.64
CA ARG A 82 104.19 -48.84 29.21
C ARG A 82 104.16 -48.61 30.72
N ALA A 83 105.24 -48.95 31.40
CA ALA A 83 105.37 -48.75 32.83
C ALA A 83 105.48 -47.26 33.22
N ILE A 84 105.98 -46.40 32.34
CA ILE A 84 106.05 -44.94 32.57
C ILE A 84 104.64 -44.42 32.89
N SER A 85 104.47 -43.75 34.02
CA SER A 85 103.15 -43.21 34.37
C SER A 85 102.68 -42.16 33.36
N VAL A 86 101.35 -42.05 33.17
CA VAL A 86 100.72 -41.04 32.28
C VAL A 86 101.14 -39.60 32.63
N THR A 87 101.42 -39.32 33.90
CA THR A 87 101.92 -38.00 34.33
C THR A 87 103.39 -37.81 33.96
N ALA A 88 104.19 -38.87 34.02
CA ALA A 88 105.62 -38.82 33.77
C ALA A 88 105.98 -38.79 32.27
N VAL A 89 105.15 -39.37 31.40
CA VAL A 89 105.40 -39.40 29.94
C VAL A 89 105.47 -38.00 29.31
N LYS A 90 104.79 -37.01 29.91
CA LYS A 90 104.91 -35.58 29.57
C LYS A 90 106.31 -35.01 29.73
N GLY A 91 107.14 -35.69 30.51
CA GLY A 91 108.54 -35.36 30.72
C GLY A 91 109.46 -35.70 29.54
N LEU A 92 109.03 -36.55 28.61
CA LEU A 92 109.85 -36.90 27.45
C LEU A 92 110.18 -35.63 26.64
N THR A 93 111.46 -35.35 26.50
CA THR A 93 111.94 -34.24 25.66
C THR A 93 111.71 -34.54 24.18
N LEU A 94 111.70 -33.50 23.34
CA LEU A 94 111.51 -33.67 21.88
C LEU A 94 112.59 -34.57 21.25
N THR A 95 113.83 -34.47 21.74
CA THR A 95 114.96 -35.30 21.29
C THR A 95 114.83 -36.75 21.73
N GLN A 96 114.30 -37.01 22.92
CA GLN A 96 113.96 -38.36 23.38
C GLN A 96 112.82 -38.96 22.57
N MET A 97 111.76 -38.17 22.31
CA MET A 97 110.64 -38.59 21.48
C MET A 97 111.09 -38.99 20.07
N ALA A 98 111.92 -38.19 19.40
CA ALA A 98 112.44 -38.48 18.06
C ALA A 98 113.34 -39.72 17.97
N LYS A 99 113.80 -40.27 19.10
CA LYS A 99 114.72 -41.43 19.15
C LYS A 99 114.04 -42.76 19.48
N LEU A 100 112.76 -42.76 19.86
CA LEU A 100 112.02 -44.00 20.07
C LEU A 100 111.88 -44.78 18.76
N SER A 101 112.00 -46.11 18.80
CA SER A 101 111.66 -46.94 17.63
C SER A 101 110.16 -46.99 17.38
N SER A 102 109.74 -47.33 16.15
CA SER A 102 108.33 -47.57 15.82
C SER A 102 107.67 -48.62 16.72
N ALA A 103 108.39 -49.70 17.09
CA ALA A 103 107.90 -50.71 18.02
C ALA A 103 107.64 -50.14 19.42
N GLN A 104 108.56 -49.33 19.92
CA GLN A 104 108.42 -48.62 21.19
C GLN A 104 107.24 -47.65 21.19
N VAL A 105 107.07 -46.88 20.13
CA VAL A 105 105.92 -45.97 19.95
C VAL A 105 104.60 -46.73 19.90
N SER A 106 104.49 -47.79 19.10
CA SER A 106 103.28 -48.62 18.99
C SER A 106 102.88 -49.31 20.30
N SER A 107 103.85 -49.49 21.21
CA SER A 107 103.61 -50.11 22.51
C SER A 107 103.10 -49.16 23.60
N LEU A 108 103.20 -47.84 23.42
CA LEU A 108 102.65 -46.88 24.38
C LEU A 108 101.14 -47.12 24.58
N SER A 109 100.66 -47.02 25.80
CA SER A 109 99.21 -47.07 26.04
C SER A 109 98.52 -45.84 25.46
N SER A 110 97.24 -45.97 25.09
CA SER A 110 96.43 -44.85 24.59
C SER A 110 96.40 -43.68 25.59
N SER A 111 96.33 -43.95 26.89
CA SER A 111 96.36 -42.92 27.94
C SER A 111 97.70 -42.18 28.01
N GLN A 112 98.82 -42.86 27.75
CA GLN A 112 100.14 -42.21 27.66
C GLN A 112 100.21 -41.31 26.43
N VAL A 113 99.72 -41.77 25.28
CA VAL A 113 99.68 -40.98 24.05
C VAL A 113 98.77 -39.75 24.20
N THR A 114 97.58 -39.88 24.80
CA THR A 114 96.69 -38.74 25.12
C THR A 114 97.36 -37.70 26.02
N ALA A 115 98.23 -38.12 26.93
CA ALA A 115 98.89 -37.21 27.86
C ALA A 115 100.05 -36.43 27.25
N LEU A 116 100.61 -36.85 26.11
CA LEU A 116 101.68 -36.13 25.44
C LEU A 116 101.23 -34.72 25.02
N TYR A 117 102.15 -33.77 25.05
CA TYR A 117 101.94 -32.46 24.44
C TYR A 117 101.90 -32.58 22.91
N ALA A 118 101.20 -31.66 22.24
CA ALA A 118 101.17 -31.58 20.79
C ALA A 118 102.59 -31.49 20.19
N SER A 119 103.48 -30.71 20.80
CA SER A 119 104.89 -30.61 20.38
C SER A 119 105.67 -31.92 20.50
N GLN A 120 105.32 -32.81 21.43
CA GLN A 120 105.96 -34.12 21.55
C GLN A 120 105.51 -35.08 20.44
N ILE A 121 104.26 -34.94 19.97
CA ILE A 121 103.77 -35.68 18.79
C ILE A 121 104.39 -35.11 17.51
N ASP A 122 104.46 -33.78 17.37
CA ASP A 122 105.11 -33.07 16.24
C ASP A 122 106.60 -33.40 16.09
N ALA A 123 107.30 -33.70 17.19
CA ALA A 123 108.71 -34.09 17.17
C ALA A 123 108.94 -35.56 16.77
N MET A 124 107.88 -36.36 16.59
CA MET A 124 108.00 -37.73 16.11
C MET A 124 108.35 -37.74 14.62
N SER A 125 109.17 -38.71 14.22
CA SER A 125 109.42 -38.99 12.81
C SER A 125 108.20 -39.64 12.14
N THR A 126 108.16 -39.56 10.82
CA THR A 126 107.12 -40.16 9.98
C THR A 126 106.92 -41.66 10.24
N ASP A 127 108.00 -42.42 10.48
CA ASP A 127 107.94 -43.86 10.81
C ASP A 127 107.36 -44.13 12.21
N GLN A 128 107.50 -43.18 13.13
CA GLN A 128 106.92 -43.26 14.47
C GLN A 128 105.44 -42.90 14.44
N ILE A 129 105.06 -41.87 13.69
CA ILE A 129 103.65 -41.51 13.47
C ILE A 129 102.91 -42.67 12.79
N LYS A 130 103.48 -43.28 11.75
CA LYS A 130 102.95 -44.48 11.07
C LYS A 130 102.79 -45.70 12.00
N ALA A 131 103.55 -45.75 13.10
CA ALA A 131 103.51 -46.86 14.05
C ALA A 131 102.40 -46.72 15.11
N LEU A 132 101.70 -45.58 15.16
CA LEU A 132 100.56 -45.39 16.07
C LEU A 132 99.42 -46.32 15.67
N ASN A 133 98.93 -47.13 16.60
CA ASN A 133 97.77 -47.99 16.37
C ASN A 133 96.44 -47.26 16.60
N SER A 134 95.34 -47.83 16.11
CA SER A 134 93.98 -47.28 16.24
C SER A 134 93.58 -46.83 17.66
N SER A 135 93.98 -47.57 18.71
CA SER A 135 93.65 -47.20 20.10
C SER A 135 94.43 -45.96 20.56
N GLN A 136 95.66 -45.78 20.10
CA GLN A 136 96.48 -44.61 20.39
C GLN A 136 95.95 -43.39 19.61
N VAL A 137 95.62 -43.57 18.34
CA VAL A 137 95.03 -42.53 17.48
C VAL A 137 93.69 -42.05 18.04
N ALA A 138 92.84 -42.94 18.57
CA ALA A 138 91.61 -42.56 19.25
C ALA A 138 91.80 -41.69 20.49
N GLY A 139 92.97 -41.81 21.14
CA GLY A 139 93.35 -41.02 22.30
C GLY A 139 93.89 -39.62 21.98
N LEU A 140 94.16 -39.30 20.71
CA LEU A 140 94.71 -37.99 20.34
C LEU A 140 93.68 -36.87 20.55
N SER A 141 94.14 -35.77 21.14
CA SER A 141 93.39 -34.52 21.25
C SER A 141 93.43 -33.71 19.96
N SER A 142 92.53 -32.72 19.80
CA SER A 142 92.56 -31.82 18.65
C SER A 142 93.88 -31.07 18.49
N ALA A 143 94.52 -30.67 19.59
CA ALA A 143 95.82 -30.01 19.54
C ALA A 143 96.94 -30.92 19.01
N GLN A 144 96.89 -32.23 19.34
CA GLN A 144 97.86 -33.21 18.85
C GLN A 144 97.59 -33.60 17.40
N VAL A 145 96.32 -33.77 17.02
CA VAL A 145 95.96 -34.05 15.62
C VAL A 145 96.30 -32.85 14.70
N ALA A 146 96.28 -31.62 15.21
CA ALA A 146 96.65 -30.43 14.45
C ALA A 146 98.12 -30.39 14.00
N THR A 147 99.01 -31.19 14.60
CA THR A 147 100.42 -31.28 14.21
C THR A 147 100.65 -32.27 13.07
N LEU A 148 99.66 -33.11 12.75
CA LEU A 148 99.78 -34.10 11.68
C LEU A 148 99.65 -33.43 10.30
N SER A 149 100.65 -33.65 9.46
CA SER A 149 100.65 -33.24 8.05
C SER A 149 99.78 -34.16 7.18
N SER A 150 99.49 -33.72 5.95
CA SER A 150 98.80 -34.54 4.95
C SER A 150 99.54 -35.84 4.65
N ASP A 151 100.87 -35.77 4.58
CA ASP A 151 101.72 -36.91 4.25
C ASP A 151 101.71 -37.94 5.38
N GLU A 152 101.65 -37.50 6.63
CA GLU A 152 101.54 -38.38 7.80
C GLU A 152 100.15 -39.02 7.92
N LEU A 153 99.08 -38.28 7.65
CA LEU A 153 97.72 -38.84 7.63
C LEU A 153 97.52 -39.83 6.47
N ALA A 154 98.23 -39.67 5.36
CA ALA A 154 98.21 -40.63 4.26
C ALA A 154 98.85 -41.99 4.62
N LEU A 155 99.67 -42.04 5.68
CA LEU A 155 100.29 -43.28 6.17
C LEU A 155 99.39 -44.06 7.11
N PHE A 156 98.35 -43.43 7.65
CA PHE A 156 97.35 -44.10 8.48
C PHE A 156 96.48 -45.03 7.63
N THR A 157 96.17 -46.18 8.20
CA THR A 157 95.15 -47.10 7.70
C THR A 157 93.75 -46.50 7.87
N THR A 158 92.77 -47.05 7.15
CA THR A 158 91.37 -46.64 7.28
C THR A 158 90.83 -46.82 8.70
N ASP A 159 91.35 -47.80 9.46
CA ASP A 159 90.92 -48.04 10.85
C ASP A 159 91.51 -47.01 11.82
N GLU A 160 92.73 -46.53 11.58
CA GLU A 160 93.31 -45.40 12.31
C GLU A 160 92.58 -44.10 12.00
N ILE A 161 92.25 -43.83 10.73
CA ILE A 161 91.44 -42.65 10.37
C ILE A 161 90.06 -42.69 11.04
N LYS A 162 89.35 -43.83 11.01
CA LYS A 162 88.07 -44.03 11.74
C LYS A 162 88.20 -43.77 13.24
N SER A 163 89.37 -44.09 13.79
CA SER A 163 89.63 -44.00 15.23
C SER A 163 89.85 -42.57 15.70
N ILE A 164 90.25 -41.62 14.85
CA ILE A 164 90.38 -40.21 15.23
C ILE A 164 89.07 -39.72 15.84
N SER A 165 89.08 -39.29 17.10
CA SER A 165 87.83 -38.89 17.76
C SER A 165 87.19 -37.69 17.05
N ALA A 166 85.85 -37.62 17.04
CA ALA A 166 85.13 -36.48 16.43
C ALA A 166 85.57 -35.12 17.00
N ASN A 167 85.93 -35.06 18.29
CA ASN A 167 86.47 -33.85 18.91
C ASN A 167 87.86 -33.47 18.36
N ALA A 168 88.67 -34.45 17.97
CA ALA A 168 90.02 -34.22 17.46
C ALA A 168 90.02 -33.72 16.01
N ILE A 169 88.96 -33.99 15.24
CA ILE A 169 88.78 -33.50 13.86
C ILE A 169 88.89 -31.97 13.77
N ALA A 170 88.46 -31.23 14.78
CA ALA A 170 88.59 -29.76 14.81
C ALA A 170 90.06 -29.27 14.74
N GLY A 171 91.02 -30.15 15.06
CA GLY A 171 92.45 -29.87 14.94
C GLY A 171 93.00 -29.98 13.52
N LEU A 172 92.39 -30.79 12.65
CA LEU A 172 92.88 -31.01 11.29
C LEU A 172 92.80 -29.73 10.45
N SER A 173 93.89 -29.34 9.81
CA SER A 173 93.85 -28.23 8.86
C SER A 173 93.08 -28.63 7.58
N ALA A 174 92.54 -27.64 6.86
CA ALA A 174 91.94 -27.89 5.55
C ALA A 174 92.94 -28.55 4.57
N ALA A 175 94.21 -28.14 4.59
CA ALA A 175 95.26 -28.75 3.76
C ALA A 175 95.49 -30.23 4.12
N ALA A 176 95.48 -30.59 5.40
CA ALA A 176 95.62 -31.96 5.87
C ALA A 176 94.45 -32.84 5.37
N ILE A 177 93.22 -32.32 5.44
CA ILE A 177 92.03 -33.00 4.89
C ILE A 177 92.09 -33.14 3.37
N ALA A 178 92.55 -32.11 2.65
CA ALA A 178 92.67 -32.14 1.19
C ALA A 178 93.68 -33.17 0.68
N GLY A 179 94.70 -33.49 1.49
CA GLY A 179 95.71 -34.49 1.17
C GLY A 179 95.36 -35.94 1.56
N LEU A 180 94.17 -36.19 2.13
CA LEU A 180 93.72 -37.55 2.39
C LEU A 180 93.53 -38.32 1.08
N SER A 181 93.94 -39.60 1.07
CA SER A 181 93.57 -40.52 -0.01
C SER A 181 92.05 -40.70 -0.07
N THR A 182 91.52 -41.16 -1.21
CA THR A 182 90.09 -41.45 -1.35
C THR A 182 89.62 -42.51 -0.34
N ASP A 183 90.44 -43.53 -0.08
CA ASP A 183 90.12 -44.59 0.88
C ASP A 183 90.10 -44.07 2.32
N ASN A 184 91.03 -43.18 2.68
CA ASN A 184 91.05 -42.56 4.01
C ASN A 184 89.89 -41.58 4.20
N ALA A 185 89.55 -40.81 3.18
CA ALA A 185 88.37 -39.96 3.23
C ALA A 185 87.08 -40.79 3.34
N ALA A 186 86.96 -41.90 2.59
CA ALA A 186 85.83 -42.84 2.68
C ALA A 186 85.73 -43.54 4.06
N ALA A 187 86.82 -43.59 4.81
CA ALA A 187 86.84 -44.14 6.15
C ALA A 187 86.29 -43.16 7.21
N LEU A 188 86.07 -41.88 6.89
CA LEU A 188 85.52 -40.91 7.83
C LEU A 188 84.11 -41.32 8.29
N THR A 189 83.94 -41.40 9.60
CA THR A 189 82.66 -41.73 10.24
C THR A 189 81.70 -40.54 10.22
N LYS A 190 80.39 -40.82 10.35
CA LYS A 190 79.33 -39.81 10.51
C LYS A 190 79.65 -38.77 11.59
N SER A 191 80.15 -39.21 12.74
CA SER A 191 80.48 -38.33 13.87
C SER A 191 81.64 -37.39 13.55
N GLN A 192 82.65 -37.88 12.81
CA GLN A 192 83.77 -37.07 12.36
C GLN A 192 83.30 -36.04 11.33
N ILE A 193 82.52 -36.48 10.33
CA ILE A 193 81.93 -35.60 9.31
C ILE A 193 81.10 -34.48 9.96
N ALA A 194 80.19 -34.83 10.88
CA ALA A 194 79.34 -33.85 11.56
C ALA A 194 80.12 -32.81 12.39
N ALA A 195 81.30 -33.17 12.90
CA ALA A 195 82.16 -32.31 13.70
C ALA A 195 83.02 -31.33 12.88
N MET A 196 83.18 -31.55 11.57
CA MET A 196 83.97 -30.68 10.68
C MET A 196 83.38 -29.26 10.60
N SER A 197 84.25 -28.29 10.32
CA SER A 197 83.84 -26.97 9.81
C SER A 197 83.54 -27.04 8.31
N SER A 198 82.83 -26.03 7.78
CA SER A 198 82.61 -25.89 6.33
C SER A 198 83.92 -25.80 5.56
N THR A 199 84.94 -25.10 6.10
CA THR A 199 86.27 -24.99 5.48
C THR A 199 86.98 -26.35 5.39
N GLN A 200 86.94 -27.15 6.47
CA GLN A 200 87.54 -28.49 6.45
C GLN A 200 86.79 -29.42 5.49
N PHE A 201 85.45 -29.38 5.51
CA PHE A 201 84.64 -30.22 4.65
C PHE A 201 84.85 -29.89 3.16
N ASN A 202 84.87 -28.60 2.80
CA ASN A 202 85.15 -28.16 1.42
C ASN A 202 86.57 -28.46 0.96
N ALA A 203 87.48 -28.82 1.87
CA ALA A 203 88.82 -29.24 1.49
C ALA A 203 88.86 -30.66 0.91
N LEU A 204 87.84 -31.49 1.20
CA LEU A 204 87.67 -32.79 0.56
C LEU A 204 87.55 -32.63 -0.96
N THR A 205 88.15 -33.57 -1.70
CA THR A 205 88.04 -33.61 -3.15
C THR A 205 86.67 -34.14 -3.58
N SER A 206 86.23 -33.83 -4.80
CA SER A 206 85.00 -34.39 -5.35
C SER A 206 85.04 -35.92 -5.44
N GLY A 207 86.21 -36.50 -5.72
CA GLY A 207 86.43 -37.96 -5.72
C GLY A 207 86.22 -38.58 -4.34
N SER A 208 86.73 -37.93 -3.29
CA SER A 208 86.54 -38.35 -1.89
C SER A 208 85.08 -38.23 -1.43
N LEU A 209 84.36 -37.21 -1.86
CA LEU A 209 82.94 -37.04 -1.51
C LEU A 209 82.07 -38.09 -2.21
N ALA A 210 82.41 -38.47 -3.45
CA ALA A 210 81.68 -39.48 -4.21
C ALA A 210 81.73 -40.88 -3.58
N THR A 211 82.71 -41.18 -2.71
CA THR A 211 82.80 -42.46 -2.01
C THR A 211 81.96 -42.53 -0.74
N PHE A 212 81.37 -41.42 -0.27
CA PHE A 212 80.56 -41.41 0.94
C PHE A 212 79.25 -42.17 0.74
N SER A 213 78.91 -43.01 1.73
CA SER A 213 77.59 -43.63 1.84
C SER A 213 76.49 -42.58 2.06
N ALA A 214 75.25 -42.95 1.79
CA ALA A 214 74.11 -42.05 2.01
C ALA A 214 74.01 -41.57 3.47
N ASP A 215 74.48 -42.42 4.37
CA ASP A 215 74.46 -42.28 5.80
C ASP A 215 75.52 -41.26 6.30
N GLU A 216 76.67 -41.19 5.61
CA GLU A 216 77.71 -40.18 5.82
C GLU A 216 77.32 -38.83 5.21
N VAL A 217 76.70 -38.82 4.03
CA VAL A 217 76.14 -37.60 3.42
C VAL A 217 75.06 -36.98 4.32
N LYS A 218 74.19 -37.80 4.93
CA LYS A 218 73.19 -37.33 5.92
C LYS A 218 73.81 -36.78 7.21
N ALA A 219 75.08 -37.08 7.49
CA ALA A 219 75.80 -36.53 8.64
C ALA A 219 76.32 -35.09 8.41
N ILE A 220 76.24 -34.58 7.17
CA ILE A 220 76.59 -33.18 6.84
C ILE A 220 75.67 -32.24 7.65
N SER A 221 76.26 -31.55 8.62
CA SER A 221 75.52 -30.69 9.55
C SER A 221 75.15 -29.34 8.93
N ASN A 222 74.19 -28.63 9.52
CA ASN A 222 73.83 -27.26 9.09
C ASN A 222 75.02 -26.29 9.10
N LYS A 223 76.02 -26.53 9.97
CA LYS A 223 77.26 -25.75 10.01
C LYS A 223 78.08 -25.92 8.73
N ILE A 224 78.13 -27.13 8.19
CA ILE A 224 78.80 -27.41 6.92
C ILE A 224 77.97 -26.84 5.78
N LEU A 225 76.65 -27.08 5.78
CA LEU A 225 75.74 -26.58 4.75
C LEU A 225 75.82 -25.07 4.57
N ALA A 226 76.00 -24.26 5.62
CA ALA A 226 76.07 -22.81 5.51
C ALA A 226 77.21 -22.28 4.62
N GLY A 227 78.25 -23.09 4.37
CA GLY A 227 79.38 -22.72 3.51
C GLY A 227 79.78 -23.80 2.50
N LEU A 228 78.94 -24.82 2.31
CA LEU A 228 79.20 -25.95 1.42
C LEU A 228 79.38 -25.50 -0.03
N ASP A 229 80.44 -25.97 -0.67
CA ASP A 229 80.60 -25.92 -2.13
C ASP A 229 79.87 -27.10 -2.75
N VAL A 230 78.61 -26.88 -3.16
CA VAL A 230 77.77 -27.94 -3.72
C VAL A 230 78.27 -28.47 -5.06
N THR A 231 79.11 -27.72 -5.78
CA THR A 231 79.64 -28.14 -7.09
C THR A 231 80.55 -29.36 -7.00
N LYS A 232 81.07 -29.65 -5.80
CA LYS A 232 81.91 -30.82 -5.52
C LYS A 232 81.14 -32.10 -5.23
N LEU A 233 79.84 -32.02 -4.95
CA LEU A 233 79.02 -33.18 -4.66
C LEU A 233 78.71 -33.96 -5.95
N SER A 234 78.78 -35.29 -5.90
CA SER A 234 78.27 -36.12 -7.00
C SER A 234 76.73 -36.12 -7.02
N THR A 235 76.13 -36.53 -8.14
CA THR A 235 74.67 -36.77 -8.21
C THR A 235 74.19 -37.78 -7.17
N GLY A 236 75.00 -38.80 -6.87
CA GLY A 236 74.73 -39.76 -5.79
C GLY A 236 74.74 -39.11 -4.39
N ASN A 237 75.64 -38.15 -4.15
CA ASN A 237 75.61 -37.37 -2.90
C ASN A 237 74.38 -36.49 -2.83
N ILE A 238 74.01 -35.81 -3.93
CA ILE A 238 72.80 -34.99 -3.95
C ILE A 238 71.56 -35.84 -3.65
N ALA A 239 71.38 -36.98 -4.31
CA ALA A 239 70.28 -37.91 -4.06
C ALA A 239 70.25 -38.45 -2.62
N ALA A 240 71.40 -38.52 -1.94
CA ALA A 240 71.51 -38.98 -0.57
C ALA A 240 71.20 -37.92 0.51
N LEU A 241 71.21 -36.63 0.17
CA LEU A 241 70.86 -35.56 1.11
C LEU A 241 69.44 -35.77 1.67
N SER A 242 69.21 -35.39 2.92
CA SER A 242 67.85 -35.35 3.46
C SER A 242 67.08 -34.12 2.95
N LYS A 243 65.75 -34.20 2.99
CA LYS A 243 64.85 -33.06 2.75
C LYS A 243 65.25 -31.81 3.54
N ALA A 244 65.62 -31.98 4.82
CA ALA A 244 66.02 -30.87 5.68
C ALA A 244 67.35 -30.23 5.23
N GLN A 245 68.31 -31.04 4.77
CA GLN A 245 69.58 -30.54 4.27
C GLN A 245 69.41 -29.78 2.95
N VAL A 246 68.60 -30.30 2.01
CA VAL A 246 68.29 -29.59 0.76
C VAL A 246 67.56 -28.27 1.03
N SER A 247 66.58 -28.27 1.94
CA SER A 247 65.89 -27.03 2.35
C SER A 247 66.80 -26.00 3.03
N ALA A 248 67.90 -26.44 3.65
CA ALA A 248 68.85 -25.57 4.34
C ALA A 248 69.94 -24.99 3.41
N LEU A 249 70.05 -25.48 2.17
CA LEU A 249 70.93 -24.87 1.17
C LEU A 249 70.46 -23.45 0.88
N SER A 250 71.40 -22.50 0.88
CA SER A 250 71.10 -21.14 0.43
C SER A 250 70.69 -21.12 -1.05
N THR A 251 69.99 -20.06 -1.48
CA THR A 251 69.61 -19.87 -2.88
C THR A 251 70.84 -19.84 -3.80
N THR A 252 71.95 -19.25 -3.35
CA THR A 252 73.21 -19.22 -4.11
C THR A 252 73.81 -20.60 -4.28
N GLN A 253 73.78 -21.43 -3.23
CA GLN A 253 74.26 -22.81 -3.33
C GLN A 253 73.38 -23.62 -4.24
N PHE A 254 72.06 -23.56 -4.06
CA PHE A 254 71.13 -24.30 -4.91
C PHE A 254 71.26 -23.89 -6.40
N ALA A 255 71.38 -22.59 -6.70
CA ALA A 255 71.60 -22.09 -8.06
C ALA A 255 72.98 -22.44 -8.66
N ALA A 256 73.96 -22.77 -7.81
CA ALA A 256 75.29 -23.21 -8.27
C ALA A 256 75.34 -24.71 -8.61
N MET A 257 74.28 -25.47 -8.32
CA MET A 257 74.21 -26.88 -8.68
C MET A 257 74.23 -27.04 -10.21
N SER A 258 74.81 -28.12 -10.70
CA SER A 258 74.72 -28.48 -12.12
C SER A 258 73.34 -29.03 -12.46
N THR A 259 72.98 -28.99 -13.74
CA THR A 259 71.73 -29.58 -14.23
C THR A 259 71.58 -31.07 -13.89
N ASP A 260 72.68 -31.83 -13.91
CA ASP A 260 72.68 -33.25 -13.50
C ASP A 260 72.44 -33.42 -12.00
N GLN A 261 72.96 -32.52 -11.17
CA GLN A 261 72.70 -32.52 -9.73
C GLN A 261 71.24 -32.17 -9.43
N ILE A 262 70.67 -31.18 -10.12
CA ILE A 262 69.25 -30.84 -10.02
C ILE A 262 68.38 -32.02 -10.44
N LYS A 263 68.70 -32.70 -11.54
CA LYS A 263 68.02 -33.91 -12.01
C LYS A 263 68.14 -35.10 -11.05
N ALA A 264 69.16 -35.12 -10.19
CA ALA A 264 69.37 -36.18 -9.20
C ALA A 264 68.57 -35.98 -7.90
N LEU A 265 67.87 -34.85 -7.75
CA LEU A 265 66.98 -34.62 -6.62
C LEU A 265 65.83 -35.64 -6.65
N THR A 266 65.45 -36.13 -5.48
CA THR A 266 64.30 -37.02 -5.30
C THR A 266 63.04 -36.22 -5.00
N SER A 267 61.86 -36.80 -5.21
CA SER A 267 60.58 -36.18 -4.86
C SER A 267 60.49 -35.78 -3.37
N GLU A 268 61.07 -36.55 -2.45
CA GLU A 268 61.12 -36.20 -1.03
C GLU A 268 61.93 -34.91 -0.77
N GLN A 269 63.03 -34.71 -1.50
CA GLN A 269 63.86 -33.51 -1.42
C GLN A 269 63.20 -32.32 -2.10
N VAL A 270 62.58 -32.52 -3.26
CA VAL A 270 61.82 -31.48 -3.97
C VAL A 270 60.68 -30.93 -3.09
N ALA A 271 60.04 -31.79 -2.30
CA ALA A 271 59.05 -31.38 -1.30
C ALA A 271 59.60 -30.51 -0.14
N GLY A 272 60.92 -30.36 -0.03
CA GLY A 272 61.60 -29.48 0.91
C GLY A 272 62.05 -28.15 0.32
N LEU A 273 61.93 -27.95 -1.00
CA LEU A 273 62.38 -26.72 -1.62
C LEU A 273 61.56 -25.52 -1.15
N SER A 274 62.25 -24.41 -0.87
CA SER A 274 61.63 -23.11 -0.65
C SER A 274 61.26 -22.44 -1.97
N SER A 275 60.35 -21.46 -1.93
CA SER A 275 60.02 -20.65 -3.11
C SER A 275 61.23 -19.93 -3.69
N ALA A 276 62.18 -19.52 -2.84
CA ALA A 276 63.39 -18.86 -3.29
C ALA A 276 64.34 -19.81 -4.03
N GLN A 277 64.41 -21.09 -3.65
CA GLN A 277 65.17 -22.11 -4.38
C GLN A 277 64.48 -22.47 -5.70
N VAL A 278 63.16 -22.68 -5.68
CA VAL A 278 62.39 -22.97 -6.91
C VAL A 278 62.52 -21.83 -7.93
N ALA A 279 62.58 -20.57 -7.49
CA ALA A 279 62.78 -19.42 -8.36
C ALA A 279 64.14 -19.38 -9.09
N THR A 280 65.11 -20.18 -8.65
CA THR A 280 66.41 -20.30 -9.32
C THR A 280 66.44 -21.37 -10.41
N LEU A 281 65.42 -22.23 -10.49
CA LEU A 281 65.31 -23.24 -11.54
C LEU A 281 64.99 -22.58 -12.88
N SER A 282 65.77 -22.93 -13.90
CA SER A 282 65.46 -22.60 -15.30
C SER A 282 64.29 -23.45 -15.82
N SER A 283 63.72 -23.02 -16.96
CA SER A 283 62.72 -23.82 -17.68
C SER A 283 63.23 -25.21 -18.05
N ASP A 284 64.51 -25.29 -18.45
CA ASP A 284 65.12 -26.52 -18.93
C ASP A 284 65.35 -27.50 -17.76
N GLU A 285 65.76 -26.99 -16.60
CA GLU A 285 65.91 -27.80 -15.38
C GLU A 285 64.56 -28.31 -14.86
N LEU A 286 63.53 -27.46 -14.86
CA LEU A 286 62.19 -27.87 -14.42
C LEU A 286 61.58 -28.90 -15.37
N ALA A 287 61.91 -28.84 -16.67
CA ALA A 287 61.47 -29.84 -17.65
C ALA A 287 62.12 -31.22 -17.45
N LEU A 288 63.25 -31.31 -16.73
CA LEU A 288 63.91 -32.58 -16.39
C LEU A 288 63.29 -33.29 -15.20
N PHE A 289 62.47 -32.61 -14.40
CA PHE A 289 61.74 -33.23 -13.29
C PHE A 289 60.71 -34.21 -13.83
N SER A 290 60.64 -35.37 -13.19
CA SER A 290 59.55 -36.34 -13.34
C SER A 290 58.23 -35.78 -12.82
N THR A 291 57.12 -36.42 -13.18
CA THR A 291 55.79 -36.06 -12.67
C THR A 291 55.70 -36.16 -11.15
N ASP A 292 56.41 -37.08 -10.52
CA ASP A 292 56.45 -37.21 -9.06
C ASP A 292 57.19 -36.05 -8.38
N GLU A 293 58.25 -35.54 -9.00
CA GLU A 293 58.97 -34.35 -8.52
C GLU A 293 58.15 -33.07 -8.72
N ILE A 294 57.49 -32.89 -9.88
CA ILE A 294 56.57 -31.77 -10.09
C ILE A 294 55.45 -31.77 -9.05
N LYS A 295 54.84 -32.93 -8.80
CA LYS A 295 53.80 -33.11 -7.77
C LYS A 295 54.34 -32.82 -6.36
N ALA A 296 55.61 -33.10 -6.12
CA ALA A 296 56.25 -32.90 -4.83
C ALA A 296 56.56 -31.42 -4.51
N ILE A 297 56.64 -30.52 -5.50
CA ILE A 297 56.89 -29.09 -5.24
C ILE A 297 55.87 -28.56 -4.22
N GLY A 298 56.35 -28.12 -3.05
CA GLY A 298 55.47 -27.70 -1.97
C GLY A 298 54.57 -26.52 -2.38
N ALA A 299 53.35 -26.45 -1.86
CA ALA A 299 52.38 -25.39 -2.20
C ALA A 299 52.95 -23.97 -1.98
N ASN A 300 53.74 -23.77 -0.93
CA ASN A 300 54.40 -22.49 -0.66
C ASN A 300 55.54 -22.20 -1.65
N ALA A 301 56.15 -23.23 -2.24
CA ALA A 301 57.27 -23.12 -3.16
C ALA A 301 56.82 -22.74 -4.58
N VAL A 302 55.57 -23.03 -4.95
CA VAL A 302 54.96 -22.67 -6.24
C VAL A 302 55.04 -21.17 -6.53
N ALA A 303 55.02 -20.30 -5.50
CA ALA A 303 55.20 -18.86 -5.67
C ALA A 303 56.55 -18.49 -6.31
N GLY A 304 57.55 -19.38 -6.26
CA GLY A 304 58.83 -19.22 -6.92
C GLY A 304 58.83 -19.55 -8.43
N LEU A 305 57.84 -20.30 -8.92
CA LEU A 305 57.81 -20.69 -10.35
C LEU A 305 57.61 -19.45 -11.23
N SER A 306 58.54 -19.21 -12.13
CA SER A 306 58.45 -18.10 -13.08
C SER A 306 57.42 -18.37 -14.17
N ALA A 307 56.89 -17.30 -14.77
CA ALA A 307 55.99 -17.42 -15.92
C ALA A 307 56.66 -18.16 -17.09
N ALA A 308 57.95 -17.91 -17.35
CA ALA A 308 58.69 -18.60 -18.40
C ALA A 308 58.83 -20.10 -18.14
N ALA A 309 59.10 -20.50 -16.89
CA ALA A 309 59.19 -21.91 -16.52
C ALA A 309 57.85 -22.62 -16.68
N LEU A 310 56.75 -21.98 -16.28
CA LEU A 310 55.39 -22.52 -16.46
C LEU A 310 55.00 -22.65 -17.94
N ALA A 311 55.35 -21.67 -18.77
CA ALA A 311 55.09 -21.70 -20.20
C ALA A 311 55.88 -22.81 -20.94
N ALA A 312 57.02 -23.22 -20.39
CA ALA A 312 57.89 -24.27 -20.94
C ALA A 312 57.57 -25.68 -20.41
N LEU A 313 56.59 -25.84 -19.51
CA LEU A 313 56.20 -27.15 -19.02
C LEU A 313 55.64 -28.03 -20.15
N THR A 314 56.06 -29.29 -20.17
CA THR A 314 55.42 -30.33 -20.99
C THR A 314 53.98 -30.57 -20.51
N THR A 315 53.14 -31.18 -21.35
CA THR A 315 51.77 -31.54 -20.98
C THR A 315 51.72 -32.53 -19.82
N ASP A 316 52.70 -33.44 -19.74
CA ASP A 316 52.83 -34.42 -18.67
C ASP A 316 53.15 -33.73 -17.34
N ASN A 317 54.10 -32.78 -17.35
CA ASN A 317 54.44 -32.01 -16.16
C ASN A 317 53.29 -31.11 -15.71
N ALA A 318 52.58 -30.47 -16.65
CA ALA A 318 51.37 -29.71 -16.31
C ALA A 318 50.30 -30.61 -15.67
N SER A 319 50.06 -31.82 -16.21
CA SER A 319 49.09 -32.77 -15.65
C SER A 319 49.45 -33.30 -14.25
N ALA A 320 50.72 -33.17 -13.86
CA ALA A 320 51.19 -33.57 -12.53
C ALA A 320 50.98 -32.48 -11.45
N LEU A 321 50.63 -31.24 -11.85
CA LEU A 321 50.31 -30.16 -10.92
C LEU A 321 49.05 -30.48 -10.13
N THR A 322 49.16 -30.42 -8.80
CA THR A 322 48.05 -30.69 -7.89
C THR A 322 47.14 -29.47 -7.72
N LYS A 323 45.88 -29.73 -7.33
CA LYS A 323 44.94 -28.68 -6.93
C LYS A 323 45.49 -27.70 -5.88
N THR A 324 46.31 -28.16 -4.93
CA THR A 324 46.88 -27.30 -3.88
C THR A 324 47.94 -26.37 -4.45
N GLN A 325 48.74 -26.86 -5.39
CA GLN A 325 49.73 -26.03 -6.10
C GLN A 325 49.02 -24.99 -6.96
N ILE A 326 48.03 -25.40 -7.75
CA ILE A 326 47.24 -24.51 -8.62
C ILE A 326 46.52 -23.42 -7.82
N ALA A 327 45.93 -23.75 -6.67
CA ALA A 327 45.29 -22.78 -5.79
C ALA A 327 46.28 -21.73 -5.23
N GLY A 328 47.56 -22.08 -5.10
CA GLY A 328 48.64 -21.18 -4.67
C GLY A 328 49.22 -20.30 -5.77
N MET A 329 48.87 -20.53 -7.04
CA MET A 329 49.40 -19.77 -8.18
C MET A 329 48.73 -18.39 -8.30
N SER A 330 49.53 -17.40 -8.71
CA SER A 330 49.04 -16.06 -9.09
C SER A 330 48.38 -16.04 -10.46
N SER A 331 47.68 -14.95 -10.79
CA SER A 331 47.10 -14.73 -12.12
C SER A 331 48.16 -14.78 -13.23
N THR A 332 49.33 -14.18 -13.01
CA THR A 332 50.45 -14.21 -13.97
C THR A 332 50.95 -15.64 -14.22
N GLN A 333 51.02 -16.46 -13.17
CA GLN A 333 51.48 -17.84 -13.27
C GLN A 333 50.46 -18.72 -14.00
N ILE A 334 49.17 -18.63 -13.65
CA ILE A 334 48.12 -19.37 -14.35
C ILE A 334 48.03 -18.94 -15.82
N ASN A 335 48.12 -17.63 -16.11
CA ASN A 335 48.09 -17.12 -17.47
C ASN A 335 49.35 -17.47 -18.30
N ALA A 336 50.44 -17.87 -17.66
CA ALA A 336 51.66 -18.30 -18.34
C ALA A 336 51.56 -19.73 -18.90
N LEU A 337 50.69 -20.57 -18.33
CA LEU A 337 50.39 -21.89 -18.88
C LEU A 337 49.85 -21.76 -20.31
N THR A 338 50.21 -22.71 -21.16
CA THR A 338 49.71 -22.77 -22.54
C THR A 338 48.31 -23.37 -22.56
N SER A 339 47.56 -23.18 -23.66
CA SER A 339 46.26 -23.83 -23.85
C SER A 339 46.35 -25.36 -23.78
N ALA A 340 47.48 -25.93 -24.25
CA ALA A 340 47.73 -27.37 -24.15
C ALA A 340 47.94 -27.83 -22.70
N ASN A 341 48.61 -27.02 -21.86
CA ASN A 341 48.76 -27.35 -20.44
C ASN A 341 47.41 -27.25 -19.69
N LEU A 342 46.63 -26.20 -19.94
CA LEU A 342 45.31 -26.05 -19.27
C LEU A 342 44.33 -27.15 -19.69
N ALA A 343 44.44 -27.66 -20.93
CA ALA A 343 43.62 -28.77 -21.41
C ALA A 343 43.92 -30.11 -20.73
N THR A 344 45.09 -30.30 -20.08
CA THR A 344 45.39 -31.53 -19.33
C THR A 344 44.83 -31.54 -17.91
N PHE A 345 44.38 -30.39 -17.39
CA PHE A 345 43.85 -30.30 -16.03
C PHE A 345 42.49 -31.01 -15.92
N SER A 346 42.32 -31.77 -14.85
CA SER A 346 41.05 -32.33 -14.41
C SER A 346 40.07 -31.25 -13.97
N ALA A 347 38.79 -31.63 -13.81
CA ALA A 347 37.78 -30.70 -13.34
C ALA A 347 38.11 -30.11 -11.95
N ASP A 348 38.69 -30.91 -11.04
CA ASP A 348 39.05 -30.45 -9.70
C ASP A 348 40.23 -29.46 -9.72
N GLU A 349 41.15 -29.60 -10.66
CA GLU A 349 42.28 -28.70 -10.86
C GLU A 349 41.84 -27.36 -11.46
N ILE A 350 40.90 -27.38 -12.42
CA ILE A 350 40.29 -26.15 -12.94
C ILE A 350 39.49 -25.41 -11.84
N LYS A 351 38.74 -26.15 -11.01
CA LYS A 351 38.03 -25.57 -9.85
C LYS A 351 38.97 -24.99 -8.79
N ALA A 352 40.21 -25.46 -8.73
CA ALA A 352 41.22 -24.95 -7.80
C ALA A 352 41.78 -23.58 -8.20
N ILE A 353 41.62 -23.16 -9.46
CA ILE A 353 42.03 -21.83 -9.91
C ILE A 353 41.20 -20.78 -9.18
N THR A 354 41.83 -19.97 -8.32
CA THR A 354 41.10 -18.98 -7.54
C THR A 354 40.49 -17.90 -8.44
N THR A 355 39.37 -17.28 -8.02
CA THR A 355 38.74 -16.16 -8.73
C THR A 355 39.71 -14.99 -8.94
N LYS A 356 40.63 -14.77 -8.00
CA LYS A 356 41.70 -13.77 -8.13
C LYS A 356 42.69 -14.11 -9.25
N ALA A 357 43.06 -15.39 -9.40
CA ALA A 357 43.93 -15.83 -10.48
C ALA A 357 43.23 -15.73 -11.85
N LEU A 358 41.93 -16.04 -11.91
CA LEU A 358 41.11 -15.93 -13.12
C LEU A 358 40.97 -14.51 -13.64
N GLY A 359 40.96 -13.49 -12.77
CA GLY A 359 40.79 -12.09 -13.19
C GLY A 359 41.85 -11.56 -14.17
N GLY A 360 43.01 -12.23 -14.30
CA GLY A 360 44.05 -11.90 -15.28
C GLY A 360 44.30 -12.98 -16.33
N LEU A 361 43.47 -14.03 -16.38
CA LEU A 361 43.61 -15.12 -17.34
C LEU A 361 43.07 -14.70 -18.71
N ASP A 362 43.84 -15.00 -19.76
CA ASP A 362 43.37 -15.05 -21.12
C ASP A 362 42.47 -16.28 -21.31
N VAL A 363 41.15 -16.05 -21.26
CA VAL A 363 40.16 -17.12 -21.33
C VAL A 363 40.10 -17.81 -22.70
N THR A 364 40.71 -17.23 -23.74
CA THR A 364 40.82 -17.89 -25.06
C THR A 364 41.70 -19.14 -25.02
N LYS A 365 42.52 -19.30 -23.96
CA LYS A 365 43.34 -20.49 -23.72
C LYS A 365 42.58 -21.67 -23.14
N LEU A 366 41.38 -21.45 -22.59
CA LEU A 366 40.59 -22.50 -21.96
C LEU A 366 39.92 -23.37 -23.01
N SER A 367 39.99 -24.69 -22.87
CA SER A 367 39.16 -25.59 -23.69
C SER A 367 37.69 -25.52 -23.25
N THR A 368 36.77 -26.01 -24.08
CA THR A 368 35.35 -26.16 -23.71
C THR A 368 35.17 -27.04 -22.47
N GLY A 369 36.00 -28.08 -22.31
CA GLY A 369 36.05 -28.91 -21.10
C GLY A 369 36.49 -28.13 -19.86
N ASN A 370 37.44 -27.20 -20.00
CA ASN A 370 37.81 -26.33 -18.88
C ASN A 370 36.68 -25.36 -18.52
N ILE A 371 35.99 -24.78 -19.51
CA ILE A 371 34.84 -23.90 -19.28
C ILE A 371 33.73 -24.65 -18.55
N ALA A 372 33.38 -25.86 -18.99
CA ALA A 372 32.37 -26.70 -18.33
C ALA A 372 32.76 -27.09 -16.89
N ALA A 373 34.06 -27.12 -16.56
CA ALA A 373 34.56 -27.44 -15.22
C ALA A 373 34.57 -26.25 -14.24
N LEU A 374 34.48 -25.01 -14.73
CA LEU A 374 34.46 -23.82 -13.87
C LEU A 374 33.29 -23.87 -12.89
N THR A 375 33.49 -23.36 -11.67
CA THR A 375 32.39 -23.14 -10.73
C THR A 375 31.58 -21.91 -11.10
N LYS A 376 30.35 -21.83 -10.58
CA LYS A 376 29.53 -20.62 -10.65
C LYS A 376 30.28 -19.36 -10.21
N ALA A 377 31.01 -19.42 -9.08
CA ALA A 377 31.76 -18.27 -8.56
C ALA A 377 32.90 -17.83 -9.50
N GLN A 378 33.56 -18.79 -10.16
CA GLN A 378 34.60 -18.50 -11.15
C GLN A 378 34.01 -17.81 -12.38
N VAL A 379 32.89 -18.31 -12.93
CA VAL A 379 32.21 -17.68 -14.08
C VAL A 379 31.69 -16.28 -13.72
N THR A 380 31.08 -16.09 -12.54
CA THR A 380 30.65 -14.76 -12.07
C THR A 380 31.81 -13.78 -11.93
N SER A 381 33.02 -14.25 -11.60
CA SER A 381 34.21 -13.40 -11.41
C SER A 381 34.87 -12.93 -12.71
N LEU A 382 34.53 -13.54 -13.85
CA LEU A 382 35.03 -13.10 -15.16
C LEU A 382 34.52 -11.69 -15.46
N SER A 383 35.42 -10.80 -15.86
CA SER A 383 35.01 -9.47 -16.36
C SER A 383 34.15 -9.60 -17.62
N SER A 384 33.35 -8.58 -17.96
CA SER A 384 32.59 -8.58 -19.21
C SER A 384 33.49 -8.65 -20.43
N THR A 385 34.69 -8.08 -20.38
CA THR A 385 35.69 -8.19 -21.47
C THR A 385 36.22 -9.61 -21.61
N GLN A 386 36.52 -10.31 -20.52
CA GLN A 386 36.92 -11.71 -20.58
C GLN A 386 35.77 -12.58 -21.08
N PHE A 387 34.56 -12.38 -20.56
CA PHE A 387 33.39 -13.16 -20.98
C PHE A 387 33.09 -12.96 -22.48
N ALA A 388 33.16 -11.73 -22.99
CA ALA A 388 33.00 -11.42 -24.41
C ALA A 388 34.13 -11.97 -25.31
N ALA A 389 35.29 -12.30 -24.74
CA ALA A 389 36.41 -12.92 -25.47
C ALA A 389 36.29 -14.45 -25.57
N LEU A 390 35.31 -15.05 -24.87
CA LEU A 390 35.01 -16.46 -25.05
C LEU A 390 34.50 -16.70 -26.48
N SER A 391 34.95 -17.80 -27.08
CA SER A 391 34.40 -18.30 -28.34
C SER A 391 32.98 -18.82 -28.16
N THR A 392 32.22 -18.88 -29.25
CA THR A 392 30.87 -19.43 -29.27
C THR A 392 30.79 -20.87 -28.75
N ASP A 393 31.80 -21.71 -29.03
CA ASP A 393 31.88 -23.09 -28.50
C ASP A 393 32.13 -23.12 -26.99
N GLN A 394 32.90 -22.17 -26.46
CA GLN A 394 33.11 -22.03 -25.02
C GLN A 394 31.84 -21.53 -24.32
N ILE A 395 31.12 -20.57 -24.90
CA ILE A 395 29.82 -20.12 -24.37
C ILE A 395 28.82 -21.28 -24.36
N LYS A 396 28.76 -22.08 -25.43
CA LYS A 396 27.92 -23.28 -25.52
C LYS A 396 28.27 -24.36 -24.48
N ALA A 397 29.51 -24.38 -23.98
CA ALA A 397 29.95 -25.33 -22.97
C ALA A 397 29.52 -24.96 -21.54
N LEU A 398 28.94 -23.77 -21.33
CA LEU A 398 28.40 -23.37 -20.04
C LEU A 398 27.17 -24.20 -19.69
N ASN A 399 27.06 -24.63 -18.43
CA ASN A 399 25.89 -25.32 -17.91
C ASN A 399 24.96 -24.38 -17.13
N SER A 400 23.77 -24.86 -16.78
CA SER A 400 22.75 -24.08 -16.07
C SER A 400 23.22 -23.50 -14.72
N GLU A 401 24.07 -24.22 -13.96
CA GLU A 401 24.60 -23.71 -12.68
C GLU A 401 25.51 -22.49 -12.92
N GLN A 402 26.36 -22.55 -13.94
CA GLN A 402 27.24 -21.45 -14.35
C GLN A 402 26.46 -20.28 -14.93
N VAL A 403 25.47 -20.55 -15.80
CA VAL A 403 24.60 -19.52 -16.38
C VAL A 403 23.83 -18.76 -15.30
N SER A 404 23.44 -19.44 -14.21
CA SER A 404 22.83 -18.79 -13.03
C SER A 404 23.76 -17.87 -12.24
N GLY A 405 25.06 -17.87 -12.55
CA GLY A 405 26.06 -16.95 -12.01
C GLY A 405 26.32 -15.72 -12.88
N LEU A 406 25.77 -15.67 -14.10
CA LEU A 406 26.01 -14.54 -14.99
C LEU A 406 25.37 -13.27 -14.42
N ASN A 407 26.11 -12.16 -14.52
CA ASN A 407 25.60 -10.83 -14.20
C ASN A 407 25.11 -10.10 -15.46
N SER A 408 24.41 -8.96 -15.29
CA SER A 408 23.85 -8.21 -16.42
C SER A 408 24.90 -7.69 -17.40
N ALA A 409 26.12 -7.40 -16.96
CA ALA A 409 27.19 -6.95 -17.85
C ALA A 409 27.72 -8.09 -18.71
N GLN A 410 27.80 -9.31 -18.20
CA GLN A 410 28.18 -10.50 -18.97
C GLN A 410 27.07 -10.89 -19.96
N VAL A 411 25.81 -10.92 -19.51
CA VAL A 411 24.66 -11.22 -20.39
C VAL A 411 24.53 -10.21 -21.53
N ALA A 412 24.88 -8.94 -21.30
CA ALA A 412 24.87 -7.91 -22.34
C ALA A 412 25.90 -8.13 -23.46
N THR A 413 26.88 -8.99 -23.25
CA THR A 413 27.88 -9.34 -24.28
C THR A 413 27.47 -10.54 -25.13
N LEU A 414 26.42 -11.28 -24.75
CA LEU A 414 25.90 -12.39 -25.55
C LEU A 414 25.26 -11.87 -26.84
N SER A 415 25.69 -12.40 -27.96
CA SER A 415 25.01 -12.24 -29.24
C SER A 415 23.69 -13.02 -29.30
N SER A 416 22.87 -12.72 -30.31
CA SER A 416 21.65 -13.49 -30.61
C SER A 416 21.97 -14.97 -30.85
N ASP A 417 23.05 -15.24 -31.58
CA ASP A 417 23.42 -16.58 -32.01
C ASP A 417 23.91 -17.40 -30.81
N GLU A 418 24.68 -16.78 -29.91
CA GLU A 418 25.14 -17.43 -28.67
C GLU A 418 23.99 -17.73 -27.72
N LEU A 419 23.04 -16.80 -27.56
CA LEU A 419 21.88 -17.03 -26.70
C LEU A 419 20.97 -18.14 -27.25
N ALA A 420 20.87 -18.27 -28.57
CA ALA A 420 20.11 -19.35 -29.22
C ALA A 420 20.76 -20.73 -29.06
N LEU A 421 22.05 -20.82 -28.69
CA LEU A 421 22.72 -22.09 -28.40
C LEU A 421 22.40 -22.64 -27.02
N PHE A 422 21.86 -21.81 -26.12
CA PHE A 422 21.45 -22.27 -24.78
C PHE A 422 20.22 -23.17 -24.85
N ALA A 423 20.30 -24.29 -24.14
CA ALA A 423 19.15 -25.14 -23.86
C ALA A 423 18.14 -24.40 -22.97
N THR A 424 16.91 -24.92 -22.91
CA THR A 424 15.84 -24.32 -22.10
C THR A 424 16.20 -24.20 -20.62
N ASP A 425 16.96 -25.15 -20.06
CA ASP A 425 17.39 -25.12 -18.66
C ASP A 425 18.43 -24.02 -18.38
N GLU A 426 19.25 -23.67 -19.36
CA GLU A 426 20.20 -22.55 -19.25
C GLU A 426 19.47 -21.20 -19.35
N ILE A 427 18.55 -21.04 -20.30
CA ILE A 427 17.70 -19.84 -20.39
C ILE A 427 16.93 -19.63 -19.09
N LYS A 428 16.30 -20.68 -18.56
CA LYS A 428 15.57 -20.64 -17.28
C LYS A 428 16.47 -20.26 -16.10
N SER A 429 17.77 -20.58 -16.20
CA SER A 429 18.75 -20.37 -15.14
C SER A 429 19.35 -18.96 -15.14
N ILE A 430 19.19 -18.15 -16.20
CA ILE A 430 19.63 -16.75 -16.23
C ILE A 430 19.02 -16.00 -15.04
N ALA A 431 19.85 -15.44 -14.16
CA ALA A 431 19.36 -14.78 -12.96
C ALA A 431 18.47 -13.56 -13.32
N ALA A 432 17.43 -13.30 -12.53
CA ALA A 432 16.46 -12.24 -12.82
C ALA A 432 17.11 -10.84 -12.92
N ASN A 433 18.15 -10.57 -12.13
CA ASN A 433 18.92 -9.31 -12.20
C ASN A 433 19.81 -9.23 -13.46
N ALA A 434 20.14 -10.36 -14.09
CA ALA A 434 20.94 -10.41 -15.30
C ALA A 434 20.11 -10.15 -16.58
N VAL A 435 18.80 -10.35 -16.53
CA VAL A 435 17.85 -10.09 -17.63
C VAL A 435 17.93 -8.65 -18.14
N ALA A 436 18.26 -7.68 -17.29
CA ALA A 436 18.48 -6.29 -17.69
C ALA A 436 19.62 -6.12 -18.71
N GLY A 437 20.53 -7.10 -18.81
CA GLY A 437 21.59 -7.15 -19.81
C GLY A 437 21.14 -7.61 -21.19
N LEU A 438 20.02 -8.33 -21.32
CA LEU A 438 19.58 -8.86 -22.60
C LEU A 438 19.27 -7.72 -23.59
N SER A 439 19.95 -7.71 -24.73
CA SER A 439 19.70 -6.71 -25.76
C SER A 439 18.36 -6.96 -26.47
N ALA A 440 17.77 -5.91 -27.04
CA ALA A 440 16.57 -6.03 -27.86
C ALA A 440 16.81 -6.96 -29.06
N ALA A 441 17.99 -6.91 -29.68
CA ALA A 441 18.35 -7.78 -30.79
C ALA A 441 18.41 -9.26 -30.38
N ALA A 442 18.99 -9.56 -29.20
CA ALA A 442 19.05 -10.92 -28.68
C ALA A 442 17.64 -11.47 -28.38
N LEU A 443 16.76 -10.66 -27.79
CA LEU A 443 15.37 -11.03 -27.52
C LEU A 443 14.56 -11.24 -28.80
N ALA A 444 14.77 -10.41 -29.83
CA ALA A 444 14.09 -10.53 -31.11
C ALA A 444 14.49 -11.80 -31.90
N ALA A 445 15.68 -12.33 -31.63
CA ALA A 445 16.20 -13.54 -32.27
C ALA A 445 15.95 -14.82 -31.47
N LEU A 446 15.29 -14.75 -30.30
CA LEU A 446 14.94 -15.94 -29.52
C LEU A 446 14.02 -16.86 -30.30
N THR A 447 14.33 -18.16 -30.27
CA THR A 447 13.38 -19.18 -30.72
C THR A 447 12.15 -19.22 -29.80
N THR A 448 11.05 -19.84 -30.26
CA THR A 448 9.87 -20.06 -29.43
C THR A 448 10.17 -20.93 -28.21
N ASP A 449 11.07 -21.90 -28.36
CA ASP A 449 11.47 -22.79 -27.26
C ASP A 449 12.23 -22.00 -26.18
N ASN A 450 13.17 -21.12 -26.58
CA ASN A 450 13.86 -20.25 -25.63
C ASN A 450 12.92 -19.26 -24.96
N ALA A 451 11.98 -18.65 -25.71
CA ALA A 451 11.00 -17.75 -25.14
C ALA A 451 10.11 -18.47 -24.11
N SER A 452 9.64 -19.68 -24.41
CA SER A 452 8.84 -20.51 -23.48
C SER A 452 9.59 -20.93 -22.21
N ALA A 453 10.92 -20.90 -22.24
CA ALA A 453 11.76 -21.22 -21.09
C ALA A 453 11.96 -20.03 -20.13
N LEU A 454 11.59 -18.81 -20.54
CA LEU A 454 11.65 -17.64 -19.68
C LEU A 454 10.66 -17.78 -18.52
N THR A 455 11.18 -17.65 -17.30
CA THR A 455 10.39 -17.73 -16.08
C THR A 455 9.59 -16.45 -15.83
N LYS A 456 8.53 -16.59 -15.05
CA LYS A 456 7.75 -15.49 -14.46
C LYS A 456 8.63 -14.36 -13.89
N THR A 457 9.67 -14.70 -13.14
CA THR A 457 10.56 -13.71 -12.50
C THR A 457 11.45 -12.98 -13.51
N GLN A 458 11.92 -13.69 -14.53
CA GLN A 458 12.69 -13.06 -15.62
C GLN A 458 11.80 -12.12 -16.44
N ILE A 459 10.59 -12.55 -16.78
CA ILE A 459 9.61 -11.75 -17.53
C ILE A 459 9.23 -10.48 -16.76
N ALA A 460 9.03 -10.57 -15.45
CA ALA A 460 8.77 -9.40 -14.61
C ALA A 460 9.94 -8.40 -14.59
N GLY A 461 11.18 -8.86 -14.85
CA GLY A 461 12.39 -8.05 -14.94
C GLY A 461 12.62 -7.37 -16.31
N LEU A 462 11.84 -7.73 -17.34
CA LEU A 462 11.96 -7.13 -18.67
C LEU A 462 11.50 -5.67 -18.66
N SER A 463 12.28 -4.80 -19.30
CA SER A 463 11.87 -3.44 -19.64
C SER A 463 10.85 -3.42 -20.78
N SER A 464 10.17 -2.28 -20.98
CA SER A 464 9.25 -2.11 -22.12
C SER A 464 9.95 -2.31 -23.48
N THR A 465 11.18 -1.80 -23.63
CA THR A 465 11.97 -2.00 -24.86
C THR A 465 12.29 -3.47 -25.11
N GLN A 466 12.69 -4.20 -24.05
CA GLN A 466 13.01 -5.63 -24.14
C GLN A 466 11.77 -6.47 -24.44
N LEU A 467 10.66 -6.22 -23.74
CA LEU A 467 9.39 -6.91 -23.98
C LEU A 467 8.88 -6.65 -25.39
N ASN A 468 8.98 -5.40 -25.88
CA ASN A 468 8.55 -5.04 -27.23
C ASN A 468 9.49 -5.60 -28.32
N ALA A 469 10.70 -6.05 -27.98
CA ALA A 469 11.60 -6.70 -28.91
C ALA A 469 11.21 -8.15 -29.21
N LEU A 470 10.48 -8.81 -28.29
CA LEU A 470 9.93 -10.14 -28.55
C LEU A 470 8.97 -10.12 -29.75
N THR A 471 8.95 -11.21 -30.49
CA THR A 471 8.00 -11.41 -31.59
C THR A 471 6.62 -11.80 -31.06
N SER A 472 5.59 -11.67 -31.89
CA SER A 472 4.25 -12.17 -31.54
C SER A 472 4.25 -13.68 -31.28
N ALA A 473 5.08 -14.46 -31.99
CA ALA A 473 5.25 -15.89 -31.74
C ALA A 473 5.86 -16.17 -30.36
N ASN A 474 6.85 -15.39 -29.92
CA ASN A 474 7.44 -15.55 -28.58
C ASN A 474 6.41 -15.22 -27.50
N LEU A 475 5.68 -14.10 -27.61
CA LEU A 475 4.65 -13.71 -26.64
C LEU A 475 3.52 -14.75 -26.55
N ALA A 476 3.16 -15.38 -27.67
CA ALA A 476 2.15 -16.44 -27.69
C ALA A 476 2.57 -17.71 -26.94
N THR A 477 3.87 -17.94 -26.69
CA THR A 477 4.33 -19.08 -25.88
C THR A 477 4.18 -18.88 -24.37
N PHE A 478 3.97 -17.65 -23.90
CA PHE A 478 3.86 -17.37 -22.47
C PHE A 478 2.55 -17.90 -21.90
N THR A 479 2.64 -18.52 -20.73
CA THR A 479 1.49 -18.96 -19.93
C THR A 479 0.72 -17.77 -19.36
N ALA A 480 -0.49 -18.01 -18.85
CA ALA A 480 -1.30 -16.95 -18.26
C ALA A 480 -0.62 -16.29 -17.05
N ASP A 481 0.13 -17.04 -16.23
CA ASP A 481 0.84 -16.51 -15.07
C ASP A 481 2.06 -15.66 -15.44
N GLU A 482 2.69 -15.98 -16.58
CA GLU A 482 3.82 -15.24 -17.14
C GLU A 482 3.35 -13.93 -17.78
N ILE A 483 2.24 -13.95 -18.52
CA ILE A 483 1.60 -12.72 -19.01
C ILE A 483 1.20 -11.82 -17.85
N LYS A 484 0.63 -12.36 -16.76
CA LYS A 484 0.30 -11.59 -15.55
C LYS A 484 1.53 -11.03 -14.82
N ALA A 485 2.72 -11.58 -15.05
CA ALA A 485 3.96 -11.10 -14.45
C ALA A 485 4.56 -9.88 -15.17
N VAL A 486 4.15 -9.64 -16.42
CA VAL A 486 4.52 -8.41 -17.14
C VAL A 486 4.05 -7.20 -16.33
N THR A 487 4.99 -6.39 -15.87
CA THR A 487 4.63 -5.21 -15.09
C THR A 487 3.85 -4.20 -15.91
N THR A 488 2.96 -3.43 -15.29
CA THR A 488 2.21 -2.36 -15.97
C THR A 488 3.14 -1.33 -16.62
N LYS A 489 4.33 -1.10 -16.06
CA LYS A 489 5.37 -0.23 -16.63
C LYS A 489 5.96 -0.81 -17.92
N ALA A 490 6.24 -2.11 -17.96
CA ALA A 490 6.72 -2.76 -19.18
C ALA A 490 5.61 -2.78 -20.26
N LEU A 491 4.37 -3.03 -19.85
CA LEU A 491 3.20 -3.08 -20.73
C LEU A 491 2.90 -1.73 -21.39
N ALA A 492 3.13 -0.60 -20.71
CA ALA A 492 2.84 0.75 -21.23
C ALA A 492 3.62 1.11 -22.52
N GLY A 493 4.72 0.41 -22.82
CA GLY A 493 5.48 0.57 -24.07
C GLY A 493 5.38 -0.61 -25.04
N LEU A 494 4.53 -1.59 -24.76
CA LEU A 494 4.32 -2.75 -25.62
C LEU A 494 3.45 -2.39 -26.83
N ASP A 495 3.85 -2.84 -28.01
CA ASP A 495 2.97 -2.93 -29.17
C ASP A 495 1.94 -4.05 -28.93
N VAL A 496 0.72 -3.67 -28.54
CA VAL A 496 -0.33 -4.63 -28.20
C VAL A 496 -0.82 -5.42 -29.41
N THR A 497 -0.53 -4.99 -30.65
CA THR A 497 -0.88 -5.77 -31.85
C THR A 497 -0.11 -7.10 -31.92
N LYS A 498 0.98 -7.23 -31.16
CA LYS A 498 1.76 -8.47 -31.04
C LYS A 498 1.13 -9.50 -30.09
N LEU A 499 0.18 -9.11 -29.24
CA LEU A 499 -0.47 -10.02 -28.29
C LEU A 499 -1.43 -10.95 -29.03
N SER A 500 -1.38 -12.25 -28.76
CA SER A 500 -2.45 -13.15 -29.20
C SER A 500 -3.73 -12.90 -28.40
N THR A 501 -4.89 -13.38 -28.88
CA THR A 501 -6.14 -13.38 -28.12
C THR A 501 -6.01 -14.12 -26.78
N GLY A 502 -5.23 -15.21 -26.75
CA GLY A 502 -4.89 -15.92 -25.52
C GLY A 502 -4.06 -15.08 -24.54
N ASN A 503 -3.12 -14.27 -25.04
CA ASN A 503 -2.39 -13.34 -24.17
C ASN A 503 -3.31 -12.24 -23.63
N VAL A 504 -4.20 -11.70 -24.47
CA VAL A 504 -5.16 -10.67 -24.03
C VAL A 504 -6.09 -11.23 -22.95
N ALA A 505 -6.65 -12.42 -23.14
CA ALA A 505 -7.49 -13.10 -22.13
C ALA A 505 -6.73 -13.38 -20.82
N ALA A 506 -5.40 -13.54 -20.88
CA ALA A 506 -4.55 -13.75 -19.72
C ALA A 506 -4.19 -12.48 -18.93
N LEU A 507 -4.33 -11.28 -19.51
CA LEU A 507 -4.02 -10.02 -18.82
C LEU A 507 -4.81 -9.90 -17.52
N SER A 508 -4.22 -9.30 -16.50
CA SER A 508 -4.97 -8.93 -15.30
C SER A 508 -5.80 -7.67 -15.54
N LYS A 509 -6.83 -7.49 -14.70
CA LYS A 509 -7.62 -6.24 -14.63
C LYS A 509 -6.74 -4.99 -14.54
N ALA A 510 -5.68 -5.03 -13.74
CA ALA A 510 -4.76 -3.91 -13.55
C ALA A 510 -3.91 -3.65 -14.81
N GLN A 511 -3.50 -4.69 -15.53
CA GLN A 511 -2.77 -4.57 -16.78
C GLN A 511 -3.64 -3.96 -17.88
N VAL A 512 -4.89 -4.43 -18.04
CA VAL A 512 -5.83 -3.85 -19.01
C VAL A 512 -6.13 -2.38 -18.69
N SER A 513 -6.37 -2.04 -17.42
CA SER A 513 -6.55 -0.64 -17.00
C SER A 513 -5.33 0.25 -17.22
N ALA A 514 -4.12 -0.32 -17.26
CA ALA A 514 -2.87 0.42 -17.46
C ALA A 514 -2.52 0.65 -18.94
N LEU A 515 -3.20 -0.03 -19.87
CA LEU A 515 -3.05 0.24 -21.30
C LEU A 515 -3.45 1.68 -21.60
N SER A 516 -2.60 2.41 -22.32
CA SER A 516 -2.97 3.73 -22.81
C SER A 516 -4.16 3.65 -23.77
N THR A 517 -4.87 4.75 -23.96
CA THR A 517 -5.97 4.82 -24.94
C THR A 517 -5.50 4.49 -26.36
N THR A 518 -4.28 4.91 -26.73
CA THR A 518 -3.67 4.58 -28.02
C THR A 518 -3.39 3.10 -28.16
N GLN A 519 -2.86 2.45 -27.12
CA GLN A 519 -2.66 1.00 -27.14
C GLN A 519 -3.99 0.26 -27.22
N PHE A 520 -4.96 0.61 -26.37
CA PHE A 520 -6.26 -0.06 -26.35
C PHE A 520 -7.00 0.10 -27.70
N ALA A 521 -6.98 1.29 -28.29
CA ALA A 521 -7.57 1.54 -29.63
C ALA A 521 -6.81 0.86 -30.78
N ALA A 522 -5.55 0.48 -30.59
CA ALA A 522 -4.76 -0.27 -31.58
C ALA A 522 -4.99 -1.78 -31.50
N MET A 523 -5.71 -2.28 -30.50
CA MET A 523 -6.10 -3.69 -30.43
C MET A 523 -7.00 -4.03 -31.61
N SER A 524 -6.82 -5.22 -32.17
CA SER A 524 -7.73 -5.79 -33.16
C SER A 524 -9.08 -6.15 -32.53
N THR A 525 -10.12 -6.24 -33.36
CA THR A 525 -11.46 -6.65 -32.93
C THR A 525 -11.47 -8.02 -32.25
N ASP A 526 -10.65 -8.97 -32.70
CA ASP A 526 -10.52 -10.30 -32.06
C ASP A 526 -9.88 -10.21 -30.67
N GLN A 527 -8.92 -9.30 -30.47
CA GLN A 527 -8.32 -9.04 -29.16
C GLN A 527 -9.32 -8.38 -28.22
N ILE A 528 -10.11 -7.40 -28.69
CA ILE A 528 -11.17 -6.78 -27.90
C ILE A 528 -12.23 -7.82 -27.49
N LYS A 529 -12.63 -8.70 -28.42
CA LYS A 529 -13.54 -9.81 -28.15
C LYS A 529 -12.97 -10.85 -27.17
N ALA A 530 -11.66 -10.96 -27.05
CA ALA A 530 -11.00 -11.88 -26.12
C ALA A 530 -10.90 -11.34 -24.68
N LEU A 531 -11.33 -10.10 -24.43
CA LEU A 531 -11.41 -9.56 -23.08
C LEU A 531 -12.43 -10.36 -22.27
N THR A 532 -12.14 -10.57 -20.99
CA THR A 532 -13.04 -11.23 -20.03
C THR A 532 -13.84 -10.20 -19.24
N SER A 533 -14.96 -10.60 -18.63
CA SER A 533 -15.75 -9.72 -17.76
C SER A 533 -14.92 -9.06 -16.65
N ASP A 534 -13.97 -9.78 -16.04
CA ASP A 534 -13.09 -9.23 -15.00
C ASP A 534 -12.17 -8.10 -15.52
N GLN A 535 -11.71 -8.24 -16.77
CA GLN A 535 -10.90 -7.23 -17.46
C GLN A 535 -11.76 -6.04 -17.90
N VAL A 536 -12.97 -6.29 -18.42
CA VAL A 536 -13.94 -5.25 -18.79
C VAL A 536 -14.33 -4.40 -17.57
N ALA A 537 -14.45 -5.00 -16.40
CA ALA A 537 -14.64 -4.28 -15.13
C ALA A 537 -13.47 -3.40 -14.70
N GLY A 538 -12.31 -3.51 -15.37
CA GLY A 538 -11.13 -2.65 -15.19
C GLY A 538 -11.00 -1.53 -16.22
N LEU A 539 -11.84 -1.51 -17.25
CA LEU A 539 -11.75 -0.46 -18.27
C LEU A 539 -12.03 0.91 -17.68
N THR A 540 -11.24 1.87 -18.13
CA THR A 540 -11.45 3.30 -17.83
C THR A 540 -12.47 3.90 -18.81
N SER A 541 -13.08 5.04 -18.45
CA SER A 541 -13.97 5.76 -19.38
C SER A 541 -13.25 6.16 -20.66
N ALA A 542 -11.96 6.48 -20.58
CA ALA A 542 -11.16 6.84 -21.75
C ALA A 542 -10.95 5.66 -22.70
N GLN A 543 -10.77 4.43 -22.18
CA GLN A 543 -10.67 3.22 -22.99
C GLN A 543 -12.03 2.83 -23.59
N VAL A 544 -13.11 2.88 -22.80
CA VAL A 544 -14.47 2.62 -23.30
C VAL A 544 -14.86 3.58 -24.42
N ALA A 545 -14.42 4.85 -24.35
CA ALA A 545 -14.66 5.84 -25.40
C ALA A 545 -13.97 5.53 -26.75
N THR A 546 -12.98 4.63 -26.77
CA THR A 546 -12.32 4.18 -28.00
C THR A 546 -13.02 2.99 -28.66
N LEU A 547 -13.95 2.33 -27.98
CA LEU A 547 -14.72 1.22 -28.55
C LEU A 547 -15.68 1.72 -29.63
N SER A 548 -15.64 1.09 -30.79
CA SER A 548 -16.65 1.25 -31.83
C SER A 548 -17.98 0.58 -31.42
N SER A 549 -19.06 0.93 -32.12
CA SER A 549 -20.35 0.25 -31.97
C SER A 549 -20.25 -1.25 -32.26
N ASP A 550 -19.44 -1.63 -33.25
CA ASP A 550 -19.30 -3.02 -33.68
C ASP A 550 -18.52 -3.84 -32.64
N GLU A 551 -17.49 -3.26 -32.03
CA GLU A 551 -16.74 -3.91 -30.94
C GLU A 551 -17.58 -4.05 -29.68
N LEU A 552 -18.36 -3.03 -29.30
CA LEU A 552 -19.24 -3.11 -28.14
C LEU A 552 -20.36 -4.14 -28.35
N ALA A 553 -20.82 -4.33 -29.59
CA ALA A 553 -21.81 -5.36 -29.93
C ALA A 553 -21.26 -6.79 -29.83
N LEU A 554 -19.93 -6.98 -29.82
CA LEU A 554 -19.30 -8.29 -29.63
C LEU A 554 -19.21 -8.71 -28.15
N PHE A 555 -19.40 -7.77 -27.21
CA PHE A 555 -19.41 -8.09 -25.79
C PHE A 555 -20.65 -8.94 -25.46
N SER A 556 -20.43 -9.98 -24.67
CA SER A 556 -21.48 -10.75 -24.01
C SER A 556 -22.24 -9.90 -22.99
N THR A 557 -23.40 -10.38 -22.57
CA THR A 557 -24.20 -9.71 -21.52
C THR A 557 -23.44 -9.59 -20.19
N ASP A 558 -22.58 -10.55 -19.86
CA ASP A 558 -21.74 -10.49 -18.66
C ASP A 558 -20.66 -9.41 -18.75
N GLU A 559 -20.09 -9.19 -19.94
CA GLU A 559 -19.14 -8.11 -20.18
C GLU A 559 -19.81 -6.74 -20.18
N ILE A 560 -21.00 -6.59 -20.80
CA ILE A 560 -21.78 -5.35 -20.73
C ILE A 560 -22.11 -5.00 -19.27
N LYS A 561 -22.56 -6.00 -18.49
CA LYS A 561 -22.82 -5.85 -17.05
C LYS A 561 -21.55 -5.48 -16.27
N ALA A 562 -20.39 -5.96 -16.71
CA ALA A 562 -19.12 -5.71 -16.06
C ALA A 562 -18.56 -4.30 -16.29
N ILE A 563 -19.00 -3.56 -17.31
CA ILE A 563 -18.53 -2.18 -17.57
C ILE A 563 -18.70 -1.34 -16.28
N GLY A 564 -17.59 -0.90 -15.69
CA GLY A 564 -17.62 -0.20 -14.41
C GLY A 564 -18.43 1.10 -14.48
N ALA A 565 -19.09 1.48 -13.37
CA ALA A 565 -19.94 2.67 -13.31
C ALA A 565 -19.22 3.97 -13.77
N ASN A 566 -17.93 4.10 -13.44
CA ASN A 566 -17.12 5.24 -13.88
C ASN A 566 -16.76 5.18 -15.37
N ALA A 567 -16.73 3.98 -15.96
CA ALA A 567 -16.40 3.75 -17.35
C ALA A 567 -17.57 4.05 -18.30
N VAL A 568 -18.82 4.00 -17.78
CA VAL A 568 -20.05 4.33 -18.51
C VAL A 568 -20.00 5.73 -19.13
N ALA A 569 -19.33 6.70 -18.51
CA ALA A 569 -19.15 8.04 -19.08
C ALA A 569 -18.41 8.03 -20.43
N GLY A 570 -17.68 6.97 -20.74
CA GLY A 570 -17.01 6.75 -22.03
C GLY A 570 -17.93 6.25 -23.14
N LEU A 571 -19.10 5.67 -22.82
CA LEU A 571 -20.01 5.13 -23.83
C LEU A 571 -20.56 6.26 -24.70
N SER A 572 -20.24 6.24 -25.99
CA SER A 572 -20.73 7.22 -26.94
C SER A 572 -22.23 7.03 -27.22
N ALA A 573 -22.90 8.12 -27.64
CA ALA A 573 -24.30 8.04 -28.07
C ALA A 573 -24.49 7.07 -29.24
N ALA A 574 -23.54 7.01 -30.18
CA ALA A 574 -23.58 6.08 -31.30
C ALA A 574 -23.48 4.61 -30.84
N ALA A 575 -22.58 4.32 -29.89
CA ALA A 575 -22.43 2.97 -29.35
C ALA A 575 -23.70 2.52 -28.59
N LEU A 576 -24.31 3.42 -27.82
CA LEU A 576 -25.57 3.15 -27.11
C LEU A 576 -26.75 2.93 -28.07
N ALA A 577 -26.82 3.70 -29.15
CA ALA A 577 -27.86 3.55 -30.18
C ALA A 577 -27.74 2.23 -30.98
N ALA A 578 -26.52 1.67 -31.04
CA ALA A 578 -26.23 0.42 -31.74
C ALA A 578 -26.33 -0.83 -30.85
N LEU A 579 -26.64 -0.68 -29.55
CA LEU A 579 -26.81 -1.83 -28.66
C LEU A 579 -27.99 -2.71 -29.10
N THR A 580 -27.76 -4.02 -29.09
CA THR A 580 -28.84 -5.01 -29.19
C THR A 580 -29.76 -4.91 -27.95
N THR A 581 -30.98 -5.45 -28.05
CA THR A 581 -31.90 -5.54 -26.92
C THR A 581 -31.33 -6.37 -25.77
N ASP A 582 -30.59 -7.42 -26.08
CA ASP A 582 -29.94 -8.27 -25.07
C ASP A 582 -28.86 -7.49 -24.31
N ASN A 583 -28.03 -6.72 -25.02
CA ASN A 583 -27.01 -5.88 -24.39
C ASN A 583 -27.64 -4.74 -23.56
N ALA A 584 -28.71 -4.12 -24.07
CA ALA A 584 -29.44 -3.12 -23.29
C ALA A 584 -30.04 -3.71 -22.01
N SER A 585 -30.62 -4.91 -22.07
CA SER A 585 -31.17 -5.60 -20.89
C SER A 585 -30.11 -6.02 -19.86
N ALA A 586 -28.84 -6.08 -20.26
CA ALA A 586 -27.72 -6.36 -19.36
C ALA A 586 -27.20 -5.13 -18.61
N LEU A 587 -27.63 -3.92 -18.98
CA LEU A 587 -27.26 -2.68 -18.29
C LEU A 587 -27.84 -2.66 -16.88
N THR A 588 -26.97 -2.51 -15.88
CA THR A 588 -27.37 -2.47 -14.48
C THR A 588 -27.92 -1.10 -14.07
N LYS A 589 -28.74 -1.08 -13.02
CA LYS A 589 -29.20 0.16 -12.37
C LYS A 589 -28.07 1.14 -12.02
N THR A 590 -26.90 0.64 -11.62
CA THR A 590 -25.74 1.49 -11.26
C THR A 590 -25.14 2.14 -12.49
N GLN A 591 -25.04 1.40 -13.61
CA GLN A 591 -24.58 1.96 -14.88
C GLN A 591 -25.58 3.02 -15.38
N ILE A 592 -26.87 2.70 -15.39
CA ILE A 592 -27.95 3.61 -15.83
C ILE A 592 -27.98 4.91 -15.00
N ALA A 593 -27.82 4.82 -13.68
CA ALA A 593 -27.76 5.99 -12.81
C ALA A 593 -26.54 6.89 -13.09
N GLY A 594 -25.46 6.33 -13.63
CA GLY A 594 -24.25 7.06 -14.04
C GLY A 594 -24.32 7.69 -15.44
N MET A 595 -25.35 7.36 -16.24
CA MET A 595 -25.49 7.87 -17.60
C MET A 595 -25.97 9.33 -17.61
N SER A 596 -25.44 10.10 -18.56
CA SER A 596 -25.91 11.45 -18.87
C SER A 596 -27.25 11.45 -19.62
N SER A 597 -27.91 12.62 -19.71
CA SER A 597 -29.13 12.79 -20.52
C SER A 597 -28.90 12.43 -21.99
N THR A 598 -27.76 12.82 -22.56
CA THR A 598 -27.39 12.48 -23.95
C THR A 598 -27.27 10.97 -24.14
N GLN A 599 -26.69 10.25 -23.16
CA GLN A 599 -26.52 8.81 -23.23
C GLN A 599 -27.85 8.06 -23.07
N ILE A 600 -28.69 8.44 -22.10
CA ILE A 600 -30.03 7.86 -21.94
C ILE A 600 -30.90 8.13 -23.18
N ASN A 601 -30.83 9.34 -23.74
CA ASN A 601 -31.58 9.69 -24.94
C ASN A 601 -31.06 9.00 -26.22
N ALA A 602 -29.82 8.48 -26.20
CA ALA A 602 -29.27 7.74 -27.34
C ALA A 602 -29.82 6.31 -27.45
N LEU A 603 -30.30 5.73 -26.34
CA LEU A 603 -30.98 4.45 -26.36
C LEU A 603 -32.22 4.50 -27.27
N THR A 604 -32.49 3.39 -27.95
CA THR A 604 -33.69 3.25 -28.78
C THR A 604 -34.92 2.96 -27.90
N SER A 605 -36.12 3.16 -28.45
CA SER A 605 -37.36 2.75 -27.77
C SER A 605 -37.39 1.24 -27.46
N ALA A 606 -36.81 0.41 -28.34
CA ALA A 606 -36.66 -1.03 -28.11
C ALA A 606 -35.73 -1.33 -26.92
N ASN A 607 -34.61 -0.60 -26.77
CA ASN A 607 -33.72 -0.76 -25.61
C ASN A 607 -34.39 -0.31 -24.30
N LEU A 608 -35.10 0.82 -24.29
CA LEU A 608 -35.78 1.30 -23.09
C LEU A 608 -36.92 0.35 -22.66
N ALA A 609 -37.57 -0.30 -23.62
CA ALA A 609 -38.61 -1.29 -23.35
C ALA A 609 -38.08 -2.58 -22.69
N THR A 610 -36.78 -2.90 -22.78
CA THR A 610 -36.20 -4.06 -22.09
C THR A 610 -35.85 -3.79 -20.63
N PHE A 611 -35.85 -2.53 -20.18
CA PHE A 611 -35.50 -2.20 -18.79
C PHE A 611 -36.60 -2.63 -17.81
N SER A 612 -36.18 -3.24 -16.72
CA SER A 612 -37.02 -3.52 -15.55
C SER A 612 -37.48 -2.23 -14.87
N ALA A 613 -38.46 -2.36 -13.97
CA ALA A 613 -38.95 -1.22 -13.20
C ALA A 613 -37.85 -0.55 -12.35
N ASP A 614 -36.91 -1.33 -11.81
CA ASP A 614 -35.81 -0.79 -11.00
C ASP A 614 -34.77 -0.05 -11.86
N GLU A 615 -34.54 -0.49 -13.09
CA GLU A 615 -33.66 0.18 -14.06
C GLU A 615 -34.26 1.51 -14.55
N ILE A 616 -35.57 1.55 -14.80
CA ILE A 616 -36.26 2.81 -15.12
C ILE A 616 -36.22 3.79 -13.94
N LYS A 617 -36.41 3.31 -12.70
CA LYS A 617 -36.27 4.14 -11.49
C LYS A 617 -34.84 4.65 -11.28
N ALA A 618 -33.84 3.95 -11.82
CA ALA A 618 -32.44 4.36 -11.72
C ALA A 618 -32.08 5.55 -12.64
N ILE A 619 -32.90 5.85 -13.65
CA ILE A 619 -32.71 7.03 -14.51
C ILE A 619 -32.86 8.29 -13.65
N THR A 620 -31.77 9.04 -13.46
CA THR A 620 -31.81 10.24 -12.62
C THR A 620 -32.72 11.32 -13.22
N THR A 621 -33.33 12.16 -12.38
CA THR A 621 -34.13 13.32 -12.83
C THR A 621 -33.35 14.25 -13.77
N LYS A 622 -32.02 14.37 -13.56
CA LYS A 622 -31.14 15.12 -14.45
C LYS A 622 -31.01 14.47 -15.84
N ALA A 623 -30.90 13.14 -15.90
CA ALA A 623 -30.85 12.43 -17.18
C ALA A 623 -32.20 12.49 -17.92
N LEU A 624 -33.31 12.42 -17.18
CA LEU A 624 -34.68 12.58 -17.71
C LEU A 624 -34.94 13.95 -18.35
N GLY A 625 -34.33 15.03 -17.84
CA GLY A 625 -34.58 16.38 -18.36
C GLY A 625 -34.22 16.61 -19.83
N GLY A 626 -33.46 15.70 -20.46
CA GLY A 626 -33.15 15.73 -21.90
C GLY A 626 -33.64 14.51 -22.69
N LEU A 627 -34.44 13.64 -22.05
CA LEU A 627 -34.97 12.44 -22.69
C LEU A 627 -36.16 12.77 -23.60
N ASP A 628 -36.14 12.22 -24.81
CA ASP A 628 -37.31 12.09 -25.67
C ASP A 628 -38.27 11.04 -25.06
N VAL A 629 -39.29 11.53 -24.35
CA VAL A 629 -40.26 10.67 -23.66
C VAL A 629 -41.15 9.87 -24.59
N THR A 630 -41.18 10.19 -25.90
CA THR A 630 -41.91 9.39 -26.89
C THR A 630 -41.30 8.00 -27.08
N LYS A 631 -40.03 7.82 -26.66
CA LYS A 631 -39.34 6.53 -26.68
C LYS A 631 -39.74 5.60 -25.53
N LEU A 632 -40.39 6.11 -24.49
CA LEU A 632 -40.78 5.31 -23.32
C LEU A 632 -42.02 4.47 -23.62
N SER A 633 -42.00 3.18 -23.30
CA SER A 633 -43.22 2.37 -23.33
C SER A 633 -44.17 2.77 -22.18
N THR A 634 -45.45 2.37 -22.27
CA THR A 634 -46.41 2.54 -21.17
C THR A 634 -45.94 1.87 -19.88
N GLY A 635 -45.28 0.71 -19.98
CA GLY A 635 -44.64 0.03 -18.85
C GLY A 635 -43.50 0.85 -18.23
N ASN A 636 -42.70 1.55 -19.05
CA ASN A 636 -41.67 2.46 -18.52
C ASN A 636 -42.31 3.66 -17.81
N ILE A 637 -43.38 4.25 -18.36
CA ILE A 637 -44.09 5.36 -17.72
C ILE A 637 -44.67 4.93 -16.38
N ALA A 638 -45.32 3.77 -16.31
CA ALA A 638 -45.85 3.22 -15.06
C ALA A 638 -44.77 2.95 -13.99
N ALA A 639 -43.52 2.70 -14.42
CA ALA A 639 -42.39 2.44 -13.54
C ALA A 639 -41.70 3.71 -13.00
N LEU A 640 -41.92 4.89 -13.61
CA LEU A 640 -41.32 6.14 -13.15
C LEU A 640 -41.71 6.44 -11.69
N THR A 641 -40.80 6.99 -10.92
CA THR A 641 -41.11 7.51 -9.59
C THR A 641 -41.88 8.83 -9.69
N LYS A 642 -42.59 9.18 -8.61
CA LYS A 642 -43.20 10.51 -8.44
C LYS A 642 -42.22 11.65 -8.76
N ALA A 643 -41.01 11.59 -8.22
CA ALA A 643 -39.99 12.63 -8.44
C ALA A 643 -39.55 12.72 -9.91
N GLN A 644 -39.44 11.60 -10.61
CA GLN A 644 -39.11 11.58 -12.04
C GLN A 644 -40.25 12.21 -12.87
N VAL A 645 -41.51 11.87 -12.60
CA VAL A 645 -42.67 12.49 -13.27
C VAL A 645 -42.75 13.99 -12.97
N THR A 646 -42.57 14.42 -11.72
CA THR A 646 -42.53 15.85 -11.35
C THR A 646 -41.42 16.61 -12.07
N SER A 647 -40.28 15.95 -12.37
CA SER A 647 -39.13 16.57 -13.03
C SER A 647 -39.29 16.74 -14.54
N LEU A 648 -40.28 16.08 -15.17
CA LEU A 648 -40.56 16.27 -16.59
C LEU A 648 -40.97 17.73 -16.85
N SER A 649 -40.36 18.35 -17.85
CA SER A 649 -40.82 19.66 -18.32
C SER A 649 -42.25 19.57 -18.84
N SER A 650 -42.99 20.70 -18.87
CA SER A 650 -44.33 20.74 -19.47
C SER A 650 -44.30 20.34 -20.96
N THR A 651 -43.22 20.65 -21.68
CA THR A 651 -43.04 20.21 -23.08
C THR A 651 -42.86 18.70 -23.20
N GLN A 652 -42.05 18.08 -22.33
CA GLN A 652 -41.92 16.61 -22.31
C GLN A 652 -43.24 15.96 -21.90
N PHE A 653 -43.90 16.46 -20.85
CA PHE A 653 -45.17 15.90 -20.40
C PHE A 653 -46.26 16.00 -21.48
N ALA A 654 -46.36 17.13 -22.19
CA ALA A 654 -47.27 17.31 -23.32
C ALA A 654 -46.93 16.45 -24.55
N ALA A 655 -45.69 15.94 -24.65
CA ALA A 655 -45.28 15.05 -25.72
C ALA A 655 -45.58 13.56 -25.41
N LEU A 656 -46.05 13.24 -24.21
CA LEU A 656 -46.53 11.90 -23.89
C LEU A 656 -47.77 11.61 -24.74
N SER A 657 -47.82 10.40 -25.29
CA SER A 657 -49.01 9.87 -25.94
C SER A 657 -50.14 9.64 -24.92
N THR A 658 -51.37 9.61 -25.41
CA THR A 658 -52.56 9.33 -24.59
C THR A 658 -52.46 7.99 -23.83
N ASP A 659 -51.88 6.96 -24.43
CA ASP A 659 -51.65 5.67 -23.76
C ASP A 659 -50.59 5.76 -22.65
N GLN A 660 -49.57 6.59 -22.82
CA GLN A 660 -48.57 6.87 -21.78
C GLN A 660 -49.18 7.67 -20.62
N ILE A 661 -50.01 8.67 -20.90
CA ILE A 661 -50.74 9.43 -19.87
C ILE A 661 -51.67 8.49 -19.08
N LYS A 662 -52.38 7.57 -19.77
CA LYS A 662 -53.22 6.55 -19.14
C LYS A 662 -52.44 5.55 -18.28
N ALA A 663 -51.15 5.36 -18.54
CA ALA A 663 -50.30 4.46 -17.76
C ALA A 663 -49.80 5.07 -16.44
N LEU A 664 -50.06 6.36 -16.19
CA LEU A 664 -49.76 6.99 -14.91
C LEU A 664 -50.60 6.37 -13.80
N ASN A 665 -50.04 6.31 -12.59
CA ASN A 665 -50.75 5.88 -11.38
C ASN A 665 -50.98 7.04 -10.41
N SER A 666 -51.82 6.83 -9.39
CA SER A 666 -52.17 7.85 -8.39
C SER A 666 -50.97 8.49 -7.69
N GLU A 667 -49.91 7.73 -7.40
CA GLU A 667 -48.70 8.28 -6.77
C GLU A 667 -47.99 9.27 -7.69
N GLN A 668 -47.84 8.92 -8.97
CA GLN A 668 -47.25 9.77 -10.00
C GLN A 668 -48.13 11.00 -10.28
N VAL A 669 -49.45 10.83 -10.37
CA VAL A 669 -50.41 11.93 -10.57
C VAL A 669 -50.34 12.95 -9.42
N SER A 670 -50.11 12.47 -8.18
CA SER A 670 -49.89 13.35 -7.02
C SER A 670 -48.59 14.17 -7.07
N GLY A 671 -47.70 13.86 -8.02
CA GLY A 671 -46.48 14.60 -8.31
C GLY A 671 -46.64 15.66 -9.39
N LEU A 672 -47.76 15.70 -10.11
CA LEU A 672 -47.95 16.68 -11.18
C LEU A 672 -47.97 18.10 -10.63
N ASN A 673 -47.28 19.00 -11.32
CA ASN A 673 -47.35 20.43 -11.05
C ASN A 673 -48.39 21.13 -11.95
N SER A 674 -48.72 22.38 -11.64
CA SER A 674 -49.74 23.13 -12.40
C SER A 674 -49.39 23.32 -13.87
N ALA A 675 -48.11 23.40 -14.24
CA ALA A 675 -47.69 23.53 -15.64
C ALA A 675 -47.90 22.22 -16.42
N GLN A 676 -47.68 21.07 -15.79
CA GLN A 676 -47.97 19.76 -16.39
C GLN A 676 -49.48 19.52 -16.51
N VAL A 677 -50.25 19.81 -15.44
CA VAL A 677 -51.72 19.69 -15.46
C VAL A 677 -52.34 20.60 -16.53
N ALA A 678 -51.77 21.79 -16.79
CA ALA A 678 -52.24 22.68 -17.84
C ALA A 678 -52.06 22.15 -19.27
N THR A 679 -51.25 21.11 -19.46
CA THR A 679 -51.06 20.45 -20.76
C THR A 679 -52.02 19.30 -21.00
N LEU A 680 -52.77 18.85 -19.98
CA LEU A 680 -53.77 17.80 -20.13
C LEU A 680 -54.96 18.31 -20.93
N SER A 681 -55.32 17.57 -21.97
CA SER A 681 -56.58 17.72 -22.68
C SER A 681 -57.76 17.19 -21.86
N SER A 682 -58.98 17.55 -22.29
CA SER A 682 -60.21 16.97 -21.73
C SER A 682 -60.24 15.45 -21.83
N ASP A 683 -59.77 14.92 -22.97
CA ASP A 683 -59.83 13.50 -23.28
C ASP A 683 -58.85 12.73 -22.40
N GLU A 684 -57.66 13.28 -22.16
CA GLU A 684 -56.67 12.69 -21.25
C GLU A 684 -57.12 12.73 -19.79
N LEU A 685 -57.72 13.84 -19.34
CA LEU A 685 -58.24 13.94 -17.98
C LEU A 685 -59.42 12.98 -17.75
N ALA A 686 -60.18 12.66 -18.79
CA ALA A 686 -61.25 11.66 -18.74
C ALA A 686 -60.74 10.21 -18.62
N LEU A 687 -59.47 9.95 -18.95
CA LEU A 687 -58.85 8.63 -18.79
C LEU A 687 -58.40 8.33 -17.37
N PHE A 688 -58.27 9.35 -16.52
CA PHE A 688 -57.91 9.18 -15.12
C PHE A 688 -59.05 8.52 -14.35
N THR A 689 -58.69 7.55 -13.51
CA THR A 689 -59.57 6.98 -12.50
C THR A 689 -59.94 8.03 -11.45
N THR A 690 -61.00 7.79 -10.69
CA THR A 690 -61.39 8.67 -9.60
C THR A 690 -60.30 8.83 -8.54
N ASP A 691 -59.46 7.82 -8.32
CA ASP A 691 -58.36 7.90 -7.35
C ASP A 691 -57.19 8.72 -7.87
N GLU A 692 -56.93 8.73 -9.19
CA GLU A 692 -55.99 9.65 -9.82
C GLU A 692 -56.48 11.09 -9.78
N ILE A 693 -57.78 11.34 -10.08
CA ILE A 693 -58.36 12.68 -9.93
C ILE A 693 -58.23 13.20 -8.49
N LYS A 694 -58.56 12.37 -7.48
CA LYS A 694 -58.35 12.70 -6.06
C LYS A 694 -56.90 13.01 -5.73
N SER A 695 -55.96 12.36 -6.42
CA SER A 695 -54.54 12.46 -6.15
C SER A 695 -53.90 13.73 -6.74
N ILE A 696 -54.54 14.43 -7.69
CA ILE A 696 -54.03 15.71 -8.22
C ILE A 696 -53.78 16.68 -7.06
N ALA A 697 -52.53 17.13 -6.91
CA ALA A 697 -52.18 18.00 -5.79
C ALA A 697 -52.95 19.33 -5.85
N ALA A 698 -53.36 19.86 -4.69
CA ALA A 698 -54.20 21.07 -4.63
C ALA A 698 -53.55 22.29 -5.31
N ASN A 699 -52.23 22.43 -5.27
CA ASN A 699 -51.51 23.48 -5.99
C ASN A 699 -51.45 23.27 -7.51
N ALA A 700 -51.65 22.05 -7.99
CA ALA A 700 -51.68 21.72 -9.41
C ALA A 700 -53.04 22.01 -10.07
N VAL A 701 -54.11 22.09 -9.27
CA VAL A 701 -55.47 22.43 -9.72
C VAL A 701 -55.53 23.77 -10.46
N ALA A 702 -54.67 24.74 -10.11
CA ALA A 702 -54.57 26.01 -10.83
C ALA A 702 -54.19 25.85 -12.32
N GLY A 703 -53.64 24.69 -12.70
CA GLY A 703 -53.34 24.34 -14.08
C GLY A 703 -54.54 23.83 -14.88
N LEU A 704 -55.61 23.35 -14.24
CA LEU A 704 -56.77 22.80 -14.96
C LEU A 704 -57.43 23.88 -15.84
N SER A 705 -57.49 23.63 -17.14
CA SER A 705 -58.13 24.57 -18.06
C SER A 705 -59.66 24.56 -17.87
N ALA A 706 -60.30 25.68 -18.19
CA ALA A 706 -61.76 25.75 -18.20
C ALA A 706 -62.38 24.69 -19.15
N ALA A 707 -61.76 24.45 -20.30
CA ALA A 707 -62.22 23.43 -21.24
C ALA A 707 -62.15 22.02 -20.65
N ALA A 708 -61.05 21.68 -19.95
CA ALA A 708 -60.91 20.38 -19.29
C ALA A 708 -61.94 20.17 -18.17
N LEU A 709 -62.20 21.21 -17.37
CA LEU A 709 -63.22 21.17 -16.31
C LEU A 709 -64.64 21.05 -16.87
N ALA A 710 -64.95 21.72 -17.98
CA ALA A 710 -66.26 21.64 -18.63
C ALA A 710 -66.55 20.26 -19.23
N ALA A 711 -65.51 19.50 -19.58
CA ALA A 711 -65.60 18.17 -20.16
C ALA A 711 -65.48 17.03 -19.12
N LEU A 712 -65.38 17.35 -17.82
CA LEU A 712 -65.35 16.33 -16.78
C LEU A 712 -66.65 15.52 -16.74
N THR A 713 -66.51 14.20 -16.65
CA THR A 713 -67.61 13.31 -16.28
C THR A 713 -68.10 13.62 -14.86
N THR A 714 -69.34 13.25 -14.54
CA THR A 714 -69.88 13.39 -13.17
C THR A 714 -69.07 12.60 -12.15
N ASP A 715 -68.55 11.44 -12.53
CA ASP A 715 -67.71 10.61 -11.66
C ASP A 715 -66.39 11.33 -11.33
N ASN A 716 -65.73 11.92 -12.33
CA ASN A 716 -64.50 12.68 -12.11
C ASN A 716 -64.75 13.96 -11.30
N ALA A 717 -65.87 14.65 -11.54
CA ALA A 717 -66.24 15.80 -10.71
C ALA A 717 -66.50 15.40 -9.25
N SER A 718 -67.20 14.29 -9.01
CA SER A 718 -67.43 13.76 -7.64
C SER A 718 -66.16 13.30 -6.93
N ALA A 719 -65.09 13.04 -7.68
CA ALA A 719 -63.79 12.68 -7.15
C ALA A 719 -62.96 13.90 -6.70
N LEU A 720 -63.35 15.13 -7.04
CA LEU A 720 -62.67 16.34 -6.58
C LEU A 720 -62.81 16.49 -5.07
N THR A 721 -61.68 16.56 -4.37
CA THR A 721 -61.63 16.75 -2.92
C THR A 721 -61.94 18.18 -2.52
N LYS A 722 -62.39 18.39 -1.27
CA LYS A 722 -62.60 19.72 -0.68
C LYS A 722 -61.41 20.67 -0.85
N THR A 723 -60.17 20.15 -0.76
CA THR A 723 -58.95 20.97 -0.86
C THR A 723 -58.70 21.40 -2.31
N GLN A 724 -58.96 20.52 -3.27
CA GLN A 724 -58.87 20.86 -4.69
C GLN A 724 -59.95 21.88 -5.07
N ILE A 725 -61.19 21.70 -4.60
CA ILE A 725 -62.30 22.63 -4.84
C ILE A 725 -62.01 24.01 -4.26
N ALA A 726 -61.45 24.09 -3.05
CA ALA A 726 -61.03 25.35 -2.45
C ALA A 726 -59.93 26.07 -3.26
N GLY A 727 -59.14 25.33 -4.04
CA GLY A 727 -58.09 25.85 -4.92
C GLY A 727 -58.59 26.33 -6.30
N LEU A 728 -59.85 26.07 -6.67
CA LEU A 728 -60.41 26.51 -7.95
C LEU A 728 -60.55 28.03 -7.99
N SER A 729 -60.15 28.63 -9.11
CA SER A 729 -60.48 30.01 -9.44
C SER A 729 -61.95 30.18 -9.82
N SER A 730 -62.46 31.41 -9.83
CA SER A 730 -63.83 31.71 -10.27
C SER A 730 -64.09 31.25 -11.71
N THR A 731 -63.11 31.43 -12.62
CA THR A 731 -63.20 30.94 -14.01
C THR A 731 -63.28 29.43 -14.09
N GLN A 732 -62.47 28.72 -13.30
CA GLN A 732 -62.46 27.26 -13.27
C GLN A 732 -63.75 26.69 -12.66
N LEU A 733 -64.22 27.27 -11.55
CA LEU A 733 -65.49 26.89 -10.92
C LEU A 733 -66.67 27.12 -11.87
N ASN A 734 -66.67 28.23 -12.63
CA ASN A 734 -67.67 28.52 -13.65
C ASN A 734 -67.64 27.56 -14.84
N ALA A 735 -66.51 26.93 -15.11
CA ALA A 735 -66.39 26.01 -16.21
C ALA A 735 -67.10 24.68 -15.93
N LEU A 736 -67.28 24.31 -14.67
CA LEU A 736 -68.07 23.15 -14.27
C LEU A 736 -69.52 23.28 -14.78
N THR A 737 -70.09 22.15 -15.17
CA THR A 737 -71.50 22.07 -15.55
C THR A 737 -72.39 22.02 -14.31
N SER A 738 -73.68 22.32 -14.46
CA SER A 738 -74.67 22.15 -13.39
C SER A 738 -74.72 20.70 -12.87
N ALA A 739 -74.53 19.71 -13.76
CA ALA A 739 -74.43 18.31 -13.38
C ALA A 739 -73.20 18.02 -12.51
N ASN A 740 -72.04 18.61 -12.81
CA ASN A 740 -70.84 18.45 -11.97
C ASN A 740 -71.00 19.12 -10.60
N LEU A 741 -71.58 20.32 -10.54
CA LEU A 741 -71.81 21.00 -9.25
C LEU A 741 -72.80 20.23 -8.38
N ALA A 742 -73.80 19.58 -8.98
CA ALA A 742 -74.77 18.76 -8.27
C ALA A 742 -74.16 17.49 -7.64
N THR A 743 -72.99 17.01 -8.09
CA THR A 743 -72.32 15.87 -7.46
C THR A 743 -71.55 16.22 -6.18
N PHE A 744 -71.32 17.51 -5.90
CA PHE A 744 -70.58 17.93 -4.71
C PHE A 744 -71.40 17.75 -3.44
N THR A 745 -70.74 17.21 -2.41
CA THR A 745 -71.29 17.11 -1.06
C THR A 745 -71.43 18.49 -0.41
N ALA A 746 -72.16 18.57 0.69
CA ALA A 746 -72.34 19.82 1.41
C ALA A 746 -71.02 20.43 1.90
N ASP A 747 -70.05 19.60 2.31
CA ASP A 747 -68.74 20.06 2.78
C ASP A 747 -67.87 20.57 1.61
N GLU A 748 -67.99 19.98 0.43
CA GLU A 748 -67.30 20.42 -0.79
C GLU A 748 -67.86 21.74 -1.31
N ILE A 749 -69.18 21.94 -1.28
CA ILE A 749 -69.79 23.24 -1.57
C ILE A 749 -69.33 24.30 -0.56
N LYS A 750 -69.24 23.97 0.73
CA LYS A 750 -68.70 24.89 1.75
C LYS A 750 -67.21 25.21 1.57
N ALA A 751 -66.46 24.32 0.92
CA ALA A 751 -65.04 24.54 0.62
C ALA A 751 -64.81 25.57 -0.49
N VAL A 752 -65.81 25.88 -1.31
CA VAL A 752 -65.74 26.95 -2.32
C VAL A 752 -65.46 28.29 -1.64
N THR A 753 -64.33 28.91 -1.95
CA THR A 753 -63.97 30.18 -1.33
C THR A 753 -64.93 31.30 -1.78
N THR A 754 -65.18 32.29 -0.92
CA THR A 754 -66.00 33.45 -1.28
C THR A 754 -65.45 34.21 -2.48
N LYS A 755 -64.13 34.18 -2.71
CA LYS A 755 -63.47 34.75 -3.89
C LYS A 755 -63.77 33.96 -5.18
N ALA A 756 -63.75 32.63 -5.12
CA ALA A 756 -64.14 31.81 -6.27
C ALA A 756 -65.64 31.96 -6.59
N LEU A 757 -66.46 32.10 -5.54
CA LEU A 757 -67.89 32.35 -5.65
C LEU A 757 -68.22 33.71 -6.29
N ALA A 758 -67.33 34.72 -6.15
CA ALA A 758 -67.54 36.10 -6.61
C ALA A 758 -67.62 36.29 -8.15
N GLY A 759 -67.65 35.22 -8.93
CA GLY A 759 -67.98 35.26 -10.35
C GLY A 759 -68.88 34.11 -10.79
N LEU A 760 -69.31 33.24 -9.87
CA LEU A 760 -70.07 32.04 -10.18
C LEU A 760 -71.41 32.40 -10.86
N ASP A 761 -71.71 31.73 -11.96
CA ASP A 761 -73.05 31.65 -12.51
C ASP A 761 -73.92 30.81 -11.57
N VAL A 762 -74.63 31.49 -10.66
CA VAL A 762 -75.45 30.84 -9.64
C VAL A 762 -76.61 30.05 -10.23
N THR A 763 -76.99 30.27 -11.50
CA THR A 763 -78.05 29.49 -12.15
C THR A 763 -77.66 28.03 -12.34
N LYS A 764 -76.36 27.72 -12.26
CA LYS A 764 -75.83 26.35 -12.32
C LYS A 764 -75.94 25.59 -11.00
N LEU A 765 -76.19 26.27 -9.88
CA LEU A 765 -76.33 25.61 -8.58
C LEU A 765 -77.65 24.85 -8.49
N SER A 766 -77.64 23.59 -8.06
CA SER A 766 -78.89 22.93 -7.66
C SER A 766 -79.44 23.52 -6.37
N THR A 767 -80.71 23.28 -6.06
CA THR A 767 -81.30 23.64 -4.76
C THR A 767 -80.56 23.00 -3.58
N GLY A 768 -80.06 21.77 -3.76
CA GLY A 768 -79.18 21.11 -2.78
C GLY A 768 -77.84 21.83 -2.59
N ASN A 769 -77.23 22.34 -3.66
CA ASN A 769 -76.03 23.16 -3.54
C ASN A 769 -76.32 24.48 -2.81
N VAL A 770 -77.44 25.14 -3.12
CA VAL A 770 -77.84 26.38 -2.44
C VAL A 770 -78.05 26.13 -0.96
N ALA A 771 -78.79 25.09 -0.57
CA ALA A 771 -78.98 24.72 0.84
C ALA A 771 -77.67 24.38 1.57
N ALA A 772 -76.64 23.93 0.83
CA ALA A 772 -75.32 23.62 1.39
C ALA A 772 -74.41 24.84 1.60
N LEU A 773 -74.69 26.00 0.97
CA LEU A 773 -73.86 27.20 1.13
C LEU A 773 -73.74 27.60 2.61
N SER A 774 -72.57 28.09 3.02
CA SER A 774 -72.43 28.70 4.33
C SER A 774 -73.06 30.10 4.36
N LYS A 775 -73.40 30.57 5.55
CA LYS A 775 -73.81 31.95 5.81
C LYS A 775 -72.87 32.98 5.17
N ALA A 776 -71.56 32.76 5.28
CA ALA A 776 -70.55 33.65 4.70
C ALA A 776 -70.58 33.64 3.16
N GLN A 777 -70.71 32.47 2.54
CA GLN A 777 -70.84 32.34 1.10
C GLN A 777 -72.09 33.02 0.55
N VAL A 778 -73.25 32.84 1.20
CA VAL A 778 -74.49 33.53 0.81
C VAL A 778 -74.33 35.05 0.94
N SER A 779 -73.73 35.54 2.03
CA SER A 779 -73.48 36.99 2.19
C SER A 779 -72.49 37.57 1.18
N ALA A 780 -71.62 36.74 0.61
CA ALA A 780 -70.61 37.14 -0.38
C ALA A 780 -71.15 37.15 -1.81
N LEU A 781 -72.33 36.58 -2.07
CA LEU A 781 -72.99 36.68 -3.37
C LEU A 781 -73.28 38.15 -3.69
N SER A 782 -72.86 38.60 -4.87
CA SER A 782 -73.25 39.94 -5.33
C SER A 782 -74.77 40.06 -5.46
N THR A 783 -75.29 41.28 -5.44
CA THR A 783 -76.73 41.52 -5.66
C THR A 783 -77.20 41.00 -7.01
N THR A 784 -76.35 41.08 -8.05
CA THR A 784 -76.64 40.51 -9.38
C THR A 784 -76.71 38.99 -9.34
N GLN A 785 -75.78 38.33 -8.65
CA GLN A 785 -75.83 36.87 -8.49
C GLN A 785 -77.06 36.45 -7.68
N PHE A 786 -77.33 37.09 -6.54
CA PHE A 786 -78.48 36.75 -5.72
C PHE A 786 -79.81 36.95 -6.47
N ALA A 787 -79.96 38.06 -7.19
CA ALA A 787 -81.15 38.33 -8.02
C ALA A 787 -81.28 37.40 -9.25
N ALA A 788 -80.20 36.75 -9.69
CA ALA A 788 -80.23 35.78 -10.79
C ALA A 788 -80.61 34.36 -10.32
N MET A 789 -80.76 34.14 -9.01
CA MET A 789 -81.25 32.86 -8.49
C MET A 789 -82.70 32.64 -8.94
N SER A 790 -83.02 31.39 -9.24
CA SER A 790 -84.41 30.95 -9.46
C SER A 790 -85.20 30.96 -8.15
N THR A 791 -86.53 31.00 -8.27
CA THR A 791 -87.44 30.94 -7.11
C THR A 791 -87.23 29.68 -6.27
N ASP A 792 -86.93 28.54 -6.90
CA ASP A 792 -86.64 27.28 -6.20
C ASP A 792 -85.32 27.34 -5.43
N GLN A 793 -84.31 28.03 -5.96
CA GLN A 793 -83.04 28.26 -5.26
C GLN A 793 -83.23 29.21 -4.08
N ILE A 794 -84.02 30.29 -4.24
CA ILE A 794 -84.35 31.20 -3.14
C ILE A 794 -85.13 30.46 -2.03
N LYS A 795 -86.08 29.59 -2.41
CA LYS A 795 -86.82 28.73 -1.48
C LYS A 795 -85.94 27.70 -0.77
N ALA A 796 -84.81 27.31 -1.36
CA ALA A 796 -83.89 26.34 -0.77
C ALA A 796 -82.95 26.97 0.27
N LEU A 797 -82.99 28.29 0.47
CA LEU A 797 -82.24 28.95 1.53
C LEU A 797 -82.71 28.45 2.90
N THR A 798 -81.78 28.23 3.81
CA THR A 798 -82.04 27.87 5.20
C THR A 798 -82.09 29.12 6.08
N SER A 799 -82.73 29.04 7.25
CA SER A 799 -82.77 30.16 8.21
C SER A 799 -81.38 30.71 8.57
N ASP A 800 -80.36 29.85 8.69
CA ASP A 800 -78.99 30.28 8.96
C ASP A 800 -78.37 31.12 7.82
N GLN A 801 -78.69 30.76 6.57
CA GLN A 801 -78.28 31.49 5.39
C GLN A 801 -79.06 32.81 5.24
N VAL A 802 -80.37 32.79 5.50
CA VAL A 802 -81.23 33.99 5.52
C VAL A 802 -80.74 35.01 6.55
N ALA A 803 -80.26 34.54 7.71
CA ALA A 803 -79.61 35.39 8.71
C ALA A 803 -78.27 36.01 8.26
N GLY A 804 -77.72 35.58 7.13
CA GLY A 804 -76.53 36.15 6.48
C GLY A 804 -76.84 37.14 5.36
N LEU A 805 -78.10 37.29 4.95
CA LEU A 805 -78.45 38.21 3.87
C LEU A 805 -78.12 39.65 4.25
N THR A 806 -77.57 40.36 3.27
CA THR A 806 -77.35 41.81 3.36
C THR A 806 -78.63 42.56 3.01
N SER A 807 -78.76 43.81 3.43
CA SER A 807 -79.91 44.66 3.03
C SER A 807 -80.00 44.81 1.51
N ALA A 808 -78.87 44.82 0.82
CA ALA A 808 -78.83 44.90 -0.64
C ALA A 808 -79.37 43.63 -1.32
N GLN A 809 -79.11 42.44 -0.77
CA GLN A 809 -79.67 41.18 -1.26
C GLN A 809 -81.17 41.07 -0.94
N VAL A 810 -81.58 41.42 0.28
CA VAL A 810 -83.01 41.44 0.66
C VAL A 810 -83.83 42.37 -0.23
N ALA A 811 -83.25 43.51 -0.66
CA ALA A 811 -83.91 44.44 -1.58
C ALA A 811 -84.16 43.88 -2.98
N THR A 812 -83.51 42.78 -3.37
CA THR A 812 -83.74 42.11 -4.65
C THR A 812 -84.85 41.06 -4.59
N LEU A 813 -85.33 40.69 -3.40
CA LEU A 813 -86.44 39.75 -3.25
C LEU A 813 -87.74 40.39 -3.75
N SER A 814 -88.42 39.67 -4.64
CA SER A 814 -89.80 39.98 -5.01
C SER A 814 -90.77 39.63 -3.88
N SER A 815 -91.98 40.18 -3.94
CA SER A 815 -93.06 39.83 -3.02
C SER A 815 -93.38 38.34 -3.03
N ASP A 816 -93.32 37.70 -4.19
CA ASP A 816 -93.60 36.27 -4.36
C ASP A 816 -92.50 35.42 -3.72
N GLU A 817 -91.23 35.79 -3.89
CA GLU A 817 -90.10 35.09 -3.27
C GLU A 817 -90.09 35.23 -1.75
N LEU A 818 -90.38 36.43 -1.22
CA LEU A 818 -90.45 36.64 0.22
C LEU A 818 -91.60 35.86 0.86
N ALA A 819 -92.72 35.67 0.12
CA ALA A 819 -93.84 34.86 0.59
C ALA A 819 -93.55 33.36 0.63
N LEU A 820 -92.49 32.89 -0.06
CA LEU A 820 -92.04 31.49 0.03
C LEU A 820 -91.26 31.20 1.32
N PHE A 821 -90.81 32.21 2.05
CA PHE A 821 -90.09 32.03 3.30
C PHE A 821 -91.04 31.52 4.40
N SER A 822 -90.58 30.49 5.09
CA SER A 822 -91.16 30.03 6.35
C SER A 822 -91.07 31.11 7.43
N THR A 823 -91.84 30.94 8.51
CA THR A 823 -91.80 31.85 9.65
C THR A 823 -90.41 31.89 10.30
N ASP A 824 -89.66 30.79 10.29
CA ASP A 824 -88.30 30.74 10.82
C ASP A 824 -87.32 31.53 9.95
N GLU A 825 -87.48 31.52 8.63
CA GLU A 825 -86.67 32.32 7.70
C GLU A 825 -87.01 33.81 7.80
N ILE A 826 -88.29 34.18 7.89
CA ILE A 826 -88.71 35.58 8.13
C ILE A 826 -88.10 36.09 9.45
N LYS A 827 -88.17 35.29 10.51
CA LYS A 827 -87.54 35.60 11.80
C LYS A 827 -86.02 35.72 11.71
N ALA A 828 -85.40 34.96 10.82
CA ALA A 828 -83.97 34.95 10.63
C ALA A 828 -83.43 36.18 9.87
N ILE A 829 -84.25 36.91 9.10
CA ILE A 829 -83.80 38.12 8.38
C ILE A 829 -83.08 39.06 9.35
N GLY A 830 -81.79 39.32 9.10
CA GLY A 830 -80.98 40.12 10.01
C GLY A 830 -81.55 41.52 10.22
N ALA A 831 -81.46 42.06 11.45
CA ALA A 831 -82.04 43.37 11.77
C ALA A 831 -81.52 44.52 10.90
N THR A 832 -80.26 44.45 10.43
CA THR A 832 -79.70 45.41 9.47
C THR A 832 -80.21 45.19 8.04
N ALA A 833 -80.54 43.94 7.69
CA ALA A 833 -81.05 43.54 6.39
C ALA A 833 -82.51 43.96 6.15
N VAL A 834 -83.30 44.11 7.23
CA VAL A 834 -84.69 44.60 7.20
C VAL A 834 -84.84 45.93 6.45
N SER A 835 -83.83 46.80 6.49
CA SER A 835 -83.82 48.05 5.72
C SER A 835 -83.93 47.85 4.20
N GLY A 836 -83.61 46.66 3.70
CA GLY A 836 -83.77 46.27 2.31
C GLY A 836 -85.19 45.86 1.92
N LEU A 837 -86.08 45.53 2.86
CA LEU A 837 -87.44 45.10 2.54
C LEU A 837 -88.22 46.24 1.88
N SER A 838 -88.67 46.00 0.65
CA SER A 838 -89.47 46.97 -0.09
C SER A 838 -90.88 47.08 0.51
N ALA A 839 -91.53 48.24 0.32
CA ALA A 839 -92.91 48.43 0.73
C ALA A 839 -93.86 47.41 0.04
N ALA A 840 -93.60 47.06 -1.23
CA ALA A 840 -94.41 46.07 -1.93
C ALA A 840 -94.26 44.65 -1.34
N ALA A 841 -93.05 44.28 -0.91
CA ALA A 841 -92.80 42.99 -0.29
C ALA A 841 -93.47 42.89 1.09
N LEU A 842 -93.38 43.94 1.90
CA LEU A 842 -94.03 44.01 3.21
C LEU A 842 -95.55 44.00 3.13
N ALA A 843 -96.14 44.66 2.13
CA ALA A 843 -97.58 44.68 1.90
C ALA A 843 -98.15 43.31 1.50
N ALA A 844 -97.31 42.45 0.92
CA ALA A 844 -97.68 41.11 0.47
C ALA A 844 -97.49 40.02 1.56
N LEU A 845 -96.96 40.37 2.74
CA LEU A 845 -96.78 39.40 3.82
C LEU A 845 -98.12 38.90 4.36
N THR A 846 -98.20 37.58 4.57
CA THR A 846 -99.33 36.98 5.31
C THR A 846 -99.30 37.41 6.78
N THR A 847 -100.41 37.22 7.50
CA THR A 847 -100.46 37.46 8.95
C THR A 847 -99.46 36.59 9.70
N ASP A 848 -99.23 35.36 9.24
CA ASP A 848 -98.27 34.44 9.86
C ASP A 848 -96.83 34.94 9.69
N ASN A 849 -96.46 35.40 8.49
CA ASN A 849 -95.15 36.00 8.25
C ASN A 849 -94.97 37.31 9.05
N ALA A 850 -95.99 38.16 9.12
CA ALA A 850 -95.93 39.40 9.91
C ALA A 850 -95.76 39.12 11.41
N SER A 851 -96.42 38.08 11.93
CA SER A 851 -96.29 37.64 13.33
C SER A 851 -94.92 37.03 13.66
N ALA A 852 -94.18 36.58 12.65
CA ALA A 852 -92.84 36.02 12.82
C ALA A 852 -91.75 37.11 12.93
N LEU A 853 -92.07 38.38 12.64
CA LEU A 853 -91.14 39.49 12.78
C LEU A 853 -90.81 39.74 14.25
N THR A 854 -89.53 39.84 14.54
CA THR A 854 -89.02 40.09 15.89
C THR A 854 -89.04 41.58 16.24
N LYS A 855 -89.08 41.87 17.54
CA LYS A 855 -88.91 43.22 18.07
C LYS A 855 -87.69 43.97 17.51
N THR A 856 -86.57 43.27 17.27
CA THR A 856 -85.33 43.90 16.77
C THR A 856 -85.44 44.26 15.30
N GLN A 857 -86.11 43.42 14.50
CA GLN A 857 -86.41 43.72 13.11
C GLN A 857 -87.36 44.93 13.01
N ILE A 858 -88.44 44.94 13.79
CA ILE A 858 -89.44 46.02 13.83
C ILE A 858 -88.82 47.35 14.27
N ALA A 859 -87.93 47.33 15.27
CA ALA A 859 -87.18 48.53 15.69
C ALA A 859 -86.29 49.11 14.57
N GLY A 860 -85.84 48.28 13.64
CA GLY A 860 -85.05 48.67 12.47
C GLY A 860 -85.87 49.19 11.28
N MET A 861 -87.20 49.11 11.33
CA MET A 861 -88.07 49.53 10.22
C MET A 861 -88.27 51.04 10.17
N SER A 862 -88.31 51.57 8.94
CA SER A 862 -88.72 52.96 8.69
C SER A 862 -90.25 53.13 8.75
N SER A 863 -90.72 54.36 8.86
CA SER A 863 -92.16 54.68 8.78
C SER A 863 -92.78 54.21 7.47
N THR A 864 -92.05 54.31 6.35
CA THR A 864 -92.49 53.81 5.04
C THR A 864 -92.69 52.30 5.04
N GLN A 865 -91.79 51.55 5.67
CA GLN A 865 -91.88 50.09 5.78
C GLN A 865 -93.01 49.67 6.72
N LEU A 866 -93.21 50.35 7.86
CA LEU A 866 -94.34 50.08 8.74
C LEU A 866 -95.69 50.42 8.09
N ASN A 867 -95.75 51.50 7.29
CA ASN A 867 -96.94 51.88 6.52
C ASN A 867 -97.30 50.90 5.41
N ALA A 868 -96.35 50.07 4.98
CA ALA A 868 -96.60 49.06 3.96
C ALA A 868 -97.51 47.93 4.48
N PHE A 869 -97.50 47.66 5.79
CA PHE A 869 -98.41 46.69 6.38
C PHE A 869 -99.88 47.10 6.22
N ASN A 870 -100.75 46.10 6.08
CA ASN A 870 -102.18 46.30 6.27
C ASN A 870 -102.52 46.23 7.78
N SER A 871 -103.74 46.65 8.14
CA SER A 871 -104.16 46.69 9.55
C SER A 871 -104.19 45.32 10.23
N ALA A 872 -104.41 44.23 9.47
CA ALA A 872 -104.37 42.87 10.01
C ALA A 872 -102.95 42.43 10.37
N ASN A 873 -101.93 42.78 9.57
CA ASN A 873 -100.53 42.51 9.91
C ASN A 873 -100.05 43.33 11.12
N LEU A 874 -100.43 44.60 11.23
CA LEU A 874 -100.06 45.40 12.41
C LEU A 874 -100.71 44.85 13.67
N ALA A 875 -101.94 44.34 13.57
CA ALA A 875 -102.65 43.72 14.69
C ALA A 875 -102.00 42.43 15.21
N THR A 876 -101.16 41.75 14.41
CA THR A 876 -100.43 40.55 14.89
C THR A 876 -99.24 40.88 15.79
N PHE A 877 -98.81 42.15 15.85
CA PHE A 877 -97.67 42.54 16.70
C PHE A 877 -98.03 42.43 18.18
N THR A 878 -97.17 41.76 18.93
CA THR A 878 -97.24 41.70 20.39
C THR A 878 -97.00 43.08 21.01
N ALA A 879 -97.36 43.23 22.29
CA ALA A 879 -97.16 44.50 22.99
C ALA A 879 -95.70 44.96 23.00
N ASP A 880 -94.74 44.03 23.11
CA ASP A 880 -93.31 44.34 23.08
C ASP A 880 -92.83 44.75 21.68
N GLU A 881 -93.43 44.22 20.62
CA GLU A 881 -93.12 44.55 19.24
C GLU A 881 -93.66 45.92 18.84
N VAL A 882 -94.90 46.27 19.22
CA VAL A 882 -95.38 47.65 19.01
C VAL A 882 -94.58 48.63 19.86
N LYS A 883 -94.14 48.28 21.08
CA LYS A 883 -93.21 49.10 21.87
C LYS A 883 -91.83 49.26 21.24
N ALA A 884 -91.41 48.33 20.38
CA ALA A 884 -90.15 48.40 19.66
C ALA A 884 -90.19 49.40 18.49
N ILE A 885 -91.38 49.81 18.02
CA ILE A 885 -91.52 50.85 17.00
C ILE A 885 -90.92 52.16 17.52
N THR A 886 -89.86 52.65 16.87
CA THR A 886 -89.20 53.89 17.31
C THR A 886 -90.15 55.08 17.20
N ALA A 887 -90.03 56.05 18.10
CA ALA A 887 -90.85 57.28 18.06
C ALA A 887 -90.78 58.00 16.70
N LYS A 888 -89.63 57.94 16.02
CA LYS A 888 -89.43 58.50 14.67
C LYS A 888 -90.23 57.75 13.61
N ALA A 889 -90.24 56.41 13.64
CA ALA A 889 -91.02 55.61 12.70
C ALA A 889 -92.53 55.75 12.98
N LEU A 890 -92.91 55.80 14.27
CA LEU A 890 -94.29 56.02 14.70
C LEU A 890 -94.83 57.38 14.25
N GLY A 891 -94.04 58.46 14.34
CA GLY A 891 -94.45 59.80 13.92
C GLY A 891 -94.74 59.96 12.40
N GLY A 892 -94.40 58.96 11.58
CA GLY A 892 -94.74 58.89 10.16
C GLY A 892 -95.69 57.74 9.80
N LEU A 893 -96.20 56.99 10.78
CA LEU A 893 -97.10 55.85 10.59
C LEU A 893 -98.54 56.31 10.35
N ASP A 894 -99.29 55.67 9.46
CA ASP A 894 -100.72 55.88 9.32
C ASP A 894 -101.44 55.27 10.52
N ALA A 895 -101.79 56.14 11.47
CA ALA A 895 -102.40 55.73 12.73
C ALA A 895 -103.78 55.07 12.53
N THR A 896 -104.44 55.27 11.38
CA THR A 896 -105.72 54.60 11.07
C THR A 896 -105.55 53.09 10.88
N LYS A 897 -104.32 52.61 10.62
CA LYS A 897 -104.01 51.18 10.47
C LYS A 897 -103.73 50.46 11.79
N LEU A 898 -103.55 51.20 12.88
CA LEU A 898 -103.31 50.61 14.20
C LEU A 898 -104.60 49.99 14.73
N SER A 899 -104.57 48.74 15.17
CA SER A 899 -105.72 48.19 15.89
C SER A 899 -105.86 48.83 17.28
N THR A 900 -107.02 48.69 17.92
CA THR A 900 -107.21 49.08 19.33
C THR A 900 -106.20 48.39 20.25
N GLY A 901 -105.85 47.13 19.96
CA GLY A 901 -104.78 46.39 20.65
C GLY A 901 -103.39 47.02 20.47
N ASN A 902 -103.07 47.52 19.26
CA ASN A 902 -101.82 48.24 19.05
C ASN A 902 -101.81 49.58 19.79
N ILE A 903 -102.92 50.32 19.79
CA ILE A 903 -103.04 51.58 20.53
C ILE A 903 -102.85 51.34 22.03
N ALA A 904 -103.51 50.33 22.61
CA ALA A 904 -103.37 49.95 24.02
C ALA A 904 -101.94 49.47 24.37
N ALA A 905 -101.17 48.99 23.39
CA ALA A 905 -99.80 48.54 23.57
C ALA A 905 -98.74 49.65 23.51
N LEU A 906 -99.06 50.85 23.00
CA LEU A 906 -98.10 51.97 22.93
C LEU A 906 -97.51 52.28 24.32
N SER A 907 -96.21 52.54 24.38
CA SER A 907 -95.63 53.13 25.59
C SER A 907 -96.09 54.57 25.77
N LYS A 908 -95.96 55.10 26.99
CA LYS A 908 -96.19 56.52 27.29
C LYS A 908 -95.46 57.47 26.32
N ALA A 909 -94.21 57.17 26.01
CA ALA A 909 -93.39 57.98 25.10
C ALA A 909 -93.87 57.88 23.64
N GLN A 910 -94.36 56.72 23.22
CA GLN A 910 -94.89 56.52 21.87
C GLN A 910 -96.24 57.20 21.67
N ALA A 911 -97.15 57.12 22.67
CA ALA A 911 -98.41 57.87 22.64
C ALA A 911 -98.16 59.39 22.54
N ALA A 912 -97.16 59.90 23.26
CA ALA A 912 -96.74 61.30 23.17
C ALA A 912 -96.10 61.68 21.82
N ALA A 913 -95.52 60.71 21.11
CA ALA A 913 -94.83 60.90 19.84
C ALA A 913 -95.77 60.85 18.62
N LEU A 914 -97.04 60.45 18.79
CA LEU A 914 -98.05 60.62 17.73
C LEU A 914 -98.18 62.11 17.41
N SER A 915 -98.04 62.48 16.14
CA SER A 915 -98.32 63.84 15.72
C SER A 915 -99.78 64.21 16.00
N THR A 916 -100.06 65.51 16.10
CA THR A 916 -101.43 66.01 16.32
C THR A 916 -102.40 65.52 15.23
N THR A 917 -101.94 65.44 13.99
CA THR A 917 -102.71 64.89 12.87
C THR A 917 -102.97 63.39 13.00
N GLN A 918 -101.96 62.61 13.43
CA GLN A 918 -102.14 61.18 13.65
C GLN A 918 -103.08 60.89 14.83
N PHE A 919 -102.98 61.65 15.91
CA PHE A 919 -103.84 61.49 17.08
C PHE A 919 -105.30 61.88 16.75
N ALA A 920 -105.52 62.97 16.02
CA ALA A 920 -106.85 63.37 15.55
C ALA A 920 -107.47 62.41 14.52
N ALA A 921 -106.65 61.60 13.84
CA ALA A 921 -107.12 60.60 12.88
C ALA A 921 -107.45 59.25 13.55
N LEU A 922 -107.26 59.11 14.86
CA LEU A 922 -107.66 57.91 15.59
C LEU A 922 -109.19 57.81 15.59
N SER A 923 -109.71 56.62 15.34
CA SER A 923 -111.14 56.31 15.52
C SER A 923 -111.53 56.37 17.00
N THR A 924 -112.82 56.54 17.26
CA THR A 924 -113.38 56.52 18.63
C THR A 924 -113.00 55.27 19.41
N ASP A 925 -112.94 54.11 18.75
CA ASP A 925 -112.55 52.85 19.38
C ASP A 925 -111.04 52.82 19.73
N GLN A 926 -110.20 53.43 18.90
CA GLN A 926 -108.77 53.60 19.17
C GLN A 926 -108.53 54.59 20.32
N ILE A 927 -109.25 55.73 20.35
CA ILE A 927 -109.20 56.70 21.45
C ILE A 927 -109.63 56.03 22.76
N LYS A 928 -110.70 55.21 22.74
CA LYS A 928 -111.16 54.44 23.90
C LYS A 928 -110.16 53.38 24.37
N ALA A 929 -109.31 52.88 23.48
CA ALA A 929 -108.30 51.89 23.81
C ALA A 929 -107.05 52.48 24.49
N LEU A 930 -106.96 53.82 24.59
CA LEU A 930 -105.90 54.47 25.34
C LEU A 930 -105.97 54.09 26.81
N THR A 931 -104.82 53.79 27.40
CA THR A 931 -104.69 53.51 28.83
C THR A 931 -104.33 54.76 29.61
N SER A 932 -104.58 54.77 30.92
CA SER A 932 -104.19 55.90 31.80
C SER A 932 -102.70 56.26 31.69
N GLU A 933 -101.81 55.28 31.45
CA GLU A 933 -100.38 55.54 31.28
C GLU A 933 -100.06 56.32 29.98
N GLN A 934 -100.76 55.99 28.90
CA GLN A 934 -100.64 56.68 27.60
C GLN A 934 -101.28 58.06 27.63
N VAL A 935 -102.45 58.17 28.26
CA VAL A 935 -103.15 59.46 28.46
C VAL A 935 -102.28 60.43 29.26
N ALA A 936 -101.53 59.93 30.25
CA ALA A 936 -100.53 60.72 30.97
C ALA A 936 -99.32 61.17 30.15
N GLY A 937 -99.11 60.60 28.97
CA GLY A 937 -98.08 60.99 28.01
C GLY A 937 -98.54 62.05 27.01
N LEU A 938 -99.84 62.28 26.86
CA LEU A 938 -100.35 63.20 25.85
C LEU A 938 -99.88 64.63 26.08
N ASN A 939 -99.66 65.35 24.98
CA ASN A 939 -99.35 66.77 25.00
C ASN A 939 -100.61 67.63 24.76
N SER A 940 -100.50 68.93 25.04
CA SER A 940 -101.65 69.86 24.92
C SER A 940 -102.21 69.94 23.50
N ALA A 941 -101.38 69.77 22.48
CA ALA A 941 -101.83 69.82 21.11
C ALA A 941 -102.61 68.57 20.69
N GLN A 942 -102.26 67.39 21.22
CA GLN A 942 -103.03 66.15 21.03
C GLN A 942 -104.36 66.21 21.78
N VAL A 943 -104.35 66.62 23.05
CA VAL A 943 -105.56 66.75 23.88
C VAL A 943 -106.54 67.79 23.31
N ALA A 944 -106.04 68.84 22.65
CA ALA A 944 -106.87 69.83 21.98
C ALA A 944 -107.66 69.30 20.77
N THR A 945 -107.29 68.13 20.24
CA THR A 945 -108.02 67.52 19.12
C THR A 945 -109.23 66.69 19.55
N LEU A 946 -109.35 66.39 20.85
CA LEU A 946 -110.49 65.62 21.37
C LEU A 946 -111.77 66.45 21.34
N ASP A 947 -112.83 65.88 20.78
CA ASP A 947 -114.16 66.43 20.89
C ASP A 947 -114.90 65.95 22.16
N SER A 948 -116.14 66.41 22.33
CA SER A 948 -116.95 66.08 23.52
C SER A 948 -117.33 64.60 23.60
N THR A 949 -117.45 63.92 22.46
CA THR A 949 -117.78 62.49 22.41
C THR A 949 -116.55 61.64 22.68
N GLU A 950 -115.39 62.01 22.15
CA GLU A 950 -114.12 61.32 22.34
C GLU A 950 -113.59 61.46 23.77
N LEU A 951 -113.63 62.68 24.33
CA LEU A 951 -113.21 62.90 25.72
C LEU A 951 -114.10 62.14 26.71
N ALA A 952 -115.39 61.99 26.40
CA ALA A 952 -116.33 61.23 27.23
C ALA A 952 -116.06 59.72 27.24
N LEU A 953 -115.24 59.19 26.31
CA LEU A 953 -114.84 57.79 26.30
C LEU A 953 -113.80 57.46 27.37
N PHE A 954 -113.09 58.47 27.90
CA PHE A 954 -112.07 58.26 28.94
C PHE A 954 -112.70 57.90 30.27
N SER A 955 -112.18 56.88 30.94
CA SER A 955 -112.52 56.59 32.33
C SER A 955 -112.14 57.75 33.26
N THR A 956 -112.66 57.74 34.49
CA THR A 956 -112.28 58.72 35.52
C THR A 956 -110.78 58.73 35.82
N ASP A 957 -110.12 57.58 35.67
CA ASP A 957 -108.68 57.44 35.90
C ASP A 957 -107.86 57.97 34.72
N GLU A 958 -108.35 57.84 33.49
CA GLU A 958 -107.76 58.50 32.31
C GLU A 958 -107.92 60.02 32.33
N ILE A 959 -109.09 60.54 32.70
CA ILE A 959 -109.29 61.99 32.89
C ILE A 959 -108.34 62.55 33.96
N LYS A 960 -108.13 61.82 35.06
CA LYS A 960 -107.11 62.14 36.08
C LYS A 960 -105.69 62.07 35.54
N ALA A 961 -105.43 61.14 34.64
CA ALA A 961 -104.12 60.92 34.08
C ALA A 961 -103.68 62.02 33.10
N ILE A 962 -104.61 62.79 32.49
CA ILE A 962 -104.27 63.90 31.59
C ILE A 962 -103.30 64.86 32.29
N GLY A 963 -102.07 64.97 31.78
CA GLY A 963 -101.04 65.79 32.40
C GLY A 963 -101.46 67.24 32.55
N ALA A 964 -101.04 67.91 33.64
CA ALA A 964 -101.39 69.32 33.89
C ALA A 964 -101.01 70.24 32.70
N ASN A 965 -99.88 70.01 32.05
CA ASN A 965 -99.49 70.80 30.87
C ASN A 965 -100.33 70.50 29.62
N ALA A 966 -100.97 69.33 29.56
CA ALA A 966 -101.78 68.90 28.42
C ALA A 966 -103.24 69.32 28.55
N ILE A 967 -103.78 69.36 29.77
CA ILE A 967 -105.20 69.62 30.02
C ILE A 967 -105.65 71.01 29.61
N ALA A 968 -104.73 71.98 29.59
CA ALA A 968 -104.97 73.32 29.07
C ALA A 968 -105.35 73.34 27.57
N GLY A 969 -105.07 72.26 26.84
CA GLY A 969 -105.48 72.10 25.44
C GLY A 969 -106.97 71.81 25.24
N LEU A 970 -107.69 71.34 26.27
CA LEU A 970 -109.10 70.95 26.13
C LEU A 970 -109.99 72.13 25.71
N SER A 971 -110.80 71.95 24.67
CA SER A 971 -111.81 72.96 24.34
C SER A 971 -112.92 72.97 25.39
N THR A 972 -113.56 74.13 25.59
CA THR A 972 -114.74 74.23 26.48
C THR A 972 -115.89 73.35 26.00
N ALA A 973 -115.97 73.09 24.69
CA ALA A 973 -116.93 72.16 24.10
C ALA A 973 -116.64 70.71 24.49
N ALA A 974 -115.37 70.27 24.42
CA ALA A 974 -114.96 68.92 24.81
C ALA A 974 -115.25 68.65 26.29
N ILE A 975 -114.90 69.61 27.15
CA ILE A 975 -115.16 69.56 28.61
C ILE A 975 -116.66 69.45 28.90
N GLY A 976 -117.51 70.12 28.11
CA GLY A 976 -118.96 70.06 28.26
C GLY A 976 -119.55 68.65 28.05
N GLY A 977 -118.81 67.72 27.44
CA GLY A 977 -119.20 66.32 27.27
C GLY A 977 -118.88 65.41 28.46
N LEU A 978 -118.17 65.90 29.48
CA LEU A 978 -117.81 65.09 30.65
C LEU A 978 -119.06 64.76 31.49
N SER A 979 -119.16 63.51 31.94
CA SER A 979 -120.09 63.13 33.01
C SER A 979 -119.69 63.78 34.34
N SER A 980 -120.62 63.86 35.28
CA SER A 980 -120.36 64.36 36.63
C SER A 980 -119.21 63.62 37.33
N ALA A 981 -119.10 62.30 37.13
CA ALA A 981 -118.00 61.49 37.67
C ALA A 981 -116.63 61.83 37.02
N GLN A 982 -116.59 62.03 35.71
CA GLN A 982 -115.36 62.41 34.99
C GLN A 982 -114.92 63.84 35.32
N ALA A 983 -115.85 64.80 35.34
CA ALA A 983 -115.58 66.18 35.74
C ALA A 983 -115.10 66.27 37.20
N GLY A 984 -115.70 65.48 38.10
CA GLY A 984 -115.28 65.36 39.50
C GLY A 984 -113.94 64.64 39.68
N GLY A 985 -113.47 63.92 38.66
CA GLY A 985 -112.16 63.29 38.63
C GLY A 985 -111.01 64.29 38.44
N LEU A 986 -111.27 65.52 37.97
CA LEU A 986 -110.22 66.51 37.74
C LEU A 986 -109.54 66.94 39.03
N SER A 987 -108.21 66.82 39.07
CA SER A 987 -107.40 67.24 40.22
C SER A 987 -107.35 68.77 40.34
N ALA A 988 -107.10 69.26 41.56
CA ALA A 988 -106.93 70.70 41.79
C ALA A 988 -105.79 71.31 40.94
N GLN A 989 -104.76 70.51 40.66
CA GLN A 989 -103.59 70.90 39.87
C GLN A 989 -103.94 71.03 38.38
N GLN A 990 -104.80 70.15 37.87
CA GLN A 990 -105.35 70.24 36.52
C GLN A 990 -106.28 71.46 36.37
N MET A 991 -107.17 71.72 37.33
CA MET A 991 -108.05 72.89 37.28
C MET A 991 -107.28 74.23 37.37
N LYS A 992 -106.14 74.27 38.06
CA LYS A 992 -105.32 75.48 38.24
C LYS A 992 -104.69 76.00 36.93
N VAL A 993 -104.48 75.13 35.95
CA VAL A 993 -103.84 75.45 34.67
C VAL A 993 -104.84 75.63 33.53
N MET A 994 -106.13 75.43 33.81
CA MET A 994 -107.24 75.73 32.91
C MET A 994 -107.56 77.23 32.97
N ASN A 995 -108.02 77.80 31.86
CA ASN A 995 -108.54 79.16 31.84
C ASN A 995 -109.96 79.23 32.45
N ASP A 996 -110.42 80.44 32.77
CA ASP A 996 -111.70 80.64 33.44
C ASP A 996 -112.88 79.98 32.71
N ALA A 997 -112.90 80.01 31.37
CA ALA A 997 -113.96 79.42 30.55
C ALA A 997 -113.93 77.87 30.58
N GLN A 998 -112.73 77.28 30.62
CA GLN A 998 -112.54 75.84 30.80
C GLN A 998 -112.98 75.40 32.19
N VAL A 999 -112.63 76.14 33.25
CA VAL A 999 -113.07 75.86 34.63
C VAL A 999 -114.59 75.99 34.75
N GLU A 1000 -115.20 76.99 34.11
CA GLU A 1000 -116.65 77.14 34.07
C GLU A 1000 -117.33 75.96 33.34
N ALA A 1001 -116.77 75.50 32.22
CA ALA A 1001 -117.26 74.32 31.52
C ALA A 1001 -117.16 73.05 32.39
N VAL A 1002 -116.10 72.89 33.19
CA VAL A 1002 -115.96 71.78 34.17
C VAL A 1002 -117.05 71.86 35.24
N ILE A 1003 -117.26 73.03 35.83
CA ILE A 1003 -118.30 73.24 36.85
C ILE A 1003 -119.69 72.93 36.28
N LYS A 1004 -119.94 73.29 35.02
CA LYS A 1004 -121.19 73.00 34.33
C LYS A 1004 -121.38 71.50 34.11
N ALA A 1005 -120.37 70.81 33.58
CA ALA A 1005 -120.37 69.37 33.37
C ALA A 1005 -120.57 68.59 34.69
N TYR A 1006 -119.94 69.05 35.79
CA TYR A 1006 -120.10 68.45 37.12
C TYR A 1006 -121.53 68.58 37.70
N LYS A 1007 -122.26 69.63 37.31
CA LYS A 1007 -123.62 69.92 37.80
C LYS A 1007 -124.74 69.33 36.94
N THR A 1008 -124.44 68.82 35.75
CA THR A 1008 -125.37 68.05 34.91
C THR A 1008 -125.59 66.68 35.55
N VAL A 1009 -126.80 66.44 36.09
CA VAL A 1009 -127.24 65.15 36.64
C VAL A 1009 -127.67 64.22 35.53
#